data_AF-A0A356CPP1-F1
#
_entry.id   AF-A0A356CPP1-F1
#
_cell.length_a   1.000
_cell.length_b   1.000
_cell.length_c   1.000
_cell.angle_alpha   90.00
_cell.angle_beta   90.00
_cell.angle_gamma   90.00
#
_symmetry.space_group_name_H-M   'P 1'
#
loop_
_entity.id
_entity.type
_entity.pdbx_description
1 polymer ?
#
loop_
_entity_poly.entity_id
_entity_poly.type
_entity_poly.pdbx_seq_one_letter_code
_entity_poly.pdbx_strand_id
1 'polypeptide(L)'
;MKLTKSRTAKFVAGLAGFAMALSFVVTPVSTSAATIEELQAMIASLSAQLAALSGTPAQSTGYTFNTNLTLGSKGTDVMNLQKVLNMSADTKLAGTGAGSPGLETSYFGPATRAAVVKFQVKYGITPSVGYVGAITRAKLNSMGGVVVVPPPVVPGNPTGGSMVVTAGQQPSNSLAPQSAARLPFTTFSIQAGASDVTLNSVTVERGGLAQDAVFSGIVLLKSDGTQIGIAKTLNSNHQAMVGEPYVIKAGTTEMFTVAGNMASSLSSYAGQVAALSVVAVNTSATVTGSLPISGAQHTINASLTLGSVTMGTSSYDPGTSQSKEIGTTGYKFSGFRVTAGSAEQIKLWSVRFNQSGSASKTDLDNVKVYVDGTAYDTVVSSDGKYYSANFAGGLLVDKGLSKDIYIQGDIVGSGAAGRTIKFDLYKTTDLYVSGVTYGYGITPPAGANAVVTCSTSQACGTFSTGTPWFQANVVTVSAGSVTSIQKATSVAAANIALNVPNQVLGGFVTDIKGEAITVQSMTFTIATTGTWSSSGGITNITLVDSNGAVVAGPVDEATTCTSGCTITFTDSVTFPIGAKTYTLKGKIPTGAPSGATVVVSATPASWSNITGQTTGNTITLPSTAVAMNTMTVKGPALNVTVDSSPSAQSIVSGGQVLFTNYKFDASQSGEDIRTGSIPLQYSWVTAEPEQLTSCQLFDGATALNTGSNTVNPASTISTAGDVTFTLDSQLVIPKGTIKTLALKCTVSTATSNNDKFNWGVNNPPTATGVASGSDFTETNTDNVGPIMTVATGSFAVSVDSSSPSYALVAGGSTGVTVGVIKFRATNEAVNLTKVGLDVTAVSTGNSNNVEANVGTLYLYNASGTLLGTAQFTGAGTIATSTLNTSLLLPKDIDVLVTVKADFQDIGTGLAGVNGDLVKIDPVNAEGSGVLSGGTLQVGGITAAAAGVRLFNTFPVIAIDNSSTGIPTAAGVADGRLMRFKVTADSHGDVGIYRFEFTLATTTLSVSNIGLFGYTDSGYTTAMSGSFGAGSGQVDTYLATTTSSCVITTHDTAAGSSCTQATAGLTELVIKAATNPVTVPAGTTRYFELRGTISGNATGASVLTKMLSDTAAATSTAAGLSYNFVWSANSTTTATFNSNDWTTGYGIVGFPTSGLLQSRSY
;
A
#
# COMPACT_ATOMS: atom_id res chain seq x y z
N MET A 1 20.86 -11.96 48.18
CA MET A 1 20.42 -12.66 49.40
C MET A 1 20.26 -14.14 49.06
N LYS A 2 20.93 -15.07 49.78
CA LYS A 2 20.94 -16.56 49.59
C LYS A 2 21.35 -17.06 48.17
N LEU A 3 22.57 -17.59 47.96
CA LEU A 3 22.98 -19.02 48.08
C LEU A 3 22.42 -19.90 46.92
N THR A 4 23.15 -20.79 46.22
CA THR A 4 24.48 -21.43 46.50
C THR A 4 25.17 -22.05 45.25
N LYS A 5 26.52 -22.04 45.21
CA LYS A 5 27.53 -23.10 44.86
C LYS A 5 27.23 -24.21 43.79
N SER A 6 28.20 -24.80 43.06
CA SER A 6 29.68 -24.57 42.92
C SER A 6 30.38 -25.46 41.85
N ARG A 7 31.27 -24.85 41.04
CA ARG A 7 32.58 -25.32 40.49
C ARG A 7 32.84 -26.79 40.03
N THR A 8 33.07 -26.91 38.73
CA THR A 8 34.36 -27.25 38.05
C THR A 8 35.57 -27.79 38.86
N ALA A 9 36.22 -28.88 38.39
CA ALA A 9 37.69 -29.04 38.27
C ALA A 9 38.10 -30.31 37.46
N LYS A 10 39.34 -30.35 36.93
CA LYS A 10 39.98 -31.46 36.18
C LYS A 10 41.03 -32.17 37.04
N PHE A 11 41.51 -33.38 36.67
CA PHE A 11 42.91 -33.79 36.91
C PHE A 11 43.41 -34.90 35.94
N VAL A 12 44.73 -35.04 35.79
CA VAL A 12 45.42 -36.01 34.89
C VAL A 12 46.76 -36.48 35.50
N ALA A 13 47.11 -37.76 35.27
CA ALA A 13 48.43 -38.44 35.36
C ALA A 13 49.16 -38.67 36.71
N GLY A 14 49.53 -39.95 36.95
CA GLY A 14 50.94 -40.35 37.16
C GLY A 14 51.39 -40.91 38.52
N LEU A 15 51.74 -42.22 38.60
CA LEU A 15 52.86 -42.78 39.40
C LEU A 15 53.17 -44.27 39.02
N ALA A 16 54.29 -44.84 39.48
CA ALA A 16 54.69 -46.26 39.27
C ALA A 16 55.73 -46.78 40.31
N GLY A 17 55.85 -48.11 40.50
CA GLY A 17 57.07 -48.77 41.05
C GLY A 17 56.94 -50.08 41.87
N PHE A 18 57.58 -51.17 41.37
CA PHE A 18 58.18 -52.36 42.08
C PHE A 18 57.30 -53.25 43.01
N ALA A 19 57.59 -54.52 43.39
CA ALA A 19 58.56 -55.61 43.07
C ALA A 19 57.82 -56.99 43.26
N MET A 20 58.33 -58.24 43.21
CA MET A 20 59.60 -58.98 42.97
C MET A 20 59.20 -60.38 42.38
N ALA A 21 59.84 -61.58 42.38
CA ALA A 21 61.09 -62.23 42.83
C ALA A 21 61.39 -63.47 41.91
N LEU A 22 62.62 -63.99 41.73
CA LEU A 22 63.31 -65.13 42.43
C LEU A 22 62.56 -66.49 42.48
N SER A 23 63.15 -67.67 42.17
CA SER A 23 64.52 -68.01 41.67
C SER A 23 64.64 -69.47 41.13
N PHE A 24 65.66 -69.77 40.31
CA PHE A 24 66.01 -71.11 39.76
C PHE A 24 66.83 -72.00 40.73
N VAL A 25 66.74 -73.33 40.58
CA VAL A 25 67.73 -74.35 41.03
C VAL A 25 67.83 -75.48 39.99
N VAL A 26 68.99 -76.15 39.87
CA VAL A 26 69.33 -77.19 38.87
C VAL A 26 70.18 -78.31 39.52
N THR A 27 70.39 -79.44 38.81
CA THR A 27 71.30 -80.57 39.08
C THR A 27 70.74 -81.75 39.92
N PRO A 28 71.32 -82.97 39.85
CA PRO A 28 71.51 -83.78 38.63
C PRO A 28 71.14 -85.28 38.84
N VAL A 29 71.19 -86.13 37.80
CA VAL A 29 71.83 -87.48 37.84
C VAL A 29 71.74 -88.23 36.50
N SER A 30 72.82 -88.97 36.25
CA SER A 30 73.18 -89.93 35.21
C SER A 30 72.10 -90.78 34.53
N THR A 31 72.07 -90.66 33.20
CA THR A 31 72.16 -91.77 32.21
C THR A 31 71.88 -93.21 32.68
N SER A 32 70.80 -93.78 32.17
CA SER A 32 70.86 -95.04 31.41
C SER A 32 70.25 -94.79 30.03
N ALA A 33 70.62 -95.58 29.01
CA ALA A 33 70.24 -95.29 27.63
C ALA A 33 68.76 -95.61 27.38
N ALA A 34 67.92 -94.58 27.47
CA ALA A 34 66.50 -94.67 27.13
C ALA A 34 66.34 -95.11 25.66
N THR A 35 65.41 -96.02 25.39
CA THR A 35 65.26 -96.58 24.04
C THR A 35 64.64 -95.56 23.08
N ILE A 36 64.63 -95.88 21.78
CA ILE A 36 64.02 -95.03 20.75
C ILE A 36 62.53 -94.81 21.06
N GLU A 37 61.84 -95.83 21.60
CA GLU A 37 60.45 -95.76 22.04
C GLU A 37 60.27 -94.81 23.24
N GLU A 38 61.17 -94.82 24.22
CA GLU A 38 61.09 -93.93 25.39
C GLU A 38 61.38 -92.46 25.02
N LEU A 39 62.35 -92.23 24.12
CA LEU A 39 62.59 -90.91 23.53
C LEU A 39 61.40 -90.44 22.68
N GLN A 40 60.77 -91.33 21.91
CA GLN A 40 59.54 -91.01 21.17
C GLN A 40 58.36 -90.71 22.11
N ALA A 41 58.20 -91.45 23.21
CA ALA A 41 57.18 -91.19 24.22
C ALA A 41 57.39 -89.83 24.93
N MET A 42 58.64 -89.48 25.23
CA MET A 42 58.95 -88.17 25.83
C MET A 42 58.77 -87.02 24.82
N ILE A 43 59.08 -87.22 23.54
CA ILE A 43 58.77 -86.28 22.46
C ILE A 43 57.26 -86.15 22.26
N ALA A 44 56.48 -87.24 22.36
CA ALA A 44 55.01 -87.18 22.34
C ALA A 44 54.43 -86.39 23.52
N SER A 45 54.99 -86.57 24.73
CA SER A 45 54.62 -85.79 25.91
C SER A 45 54.92 -84.30 25.77
N LEU A 46 56.15 -83.94 25.34
CA LEU A 46 56.54 -82.54 25.16
C LEU A 46 55.84 -81.87 23.98
N SER A 47 55.56 -82.58 22.89
CA SER A 47 54.78 -82.03 21.77
C SER A 47 53.31 -81.84 22.13
N ALA A 48 52.71 -82.71 22.96
CA ALA A 48 51.37 -82.49 23.50
C ALA A 48 51.32 -81.26 24.43
N GLN A 49 52.33 -81.06 25.29
CA GLN A 49 52.42 -79.86 26.14
C GLN A 49 52.69 -78.58 25.34
N LEU A 50 53.52 -78.64 24.29
CA LEU A 50 53.78 -77.49 23.42
C LEU A 50 52.54 -77.13 22.58
N ALA A 51 51.81 -78.12 22.06
CA ALA A 51 50.55 -77.91 21.34
C ALA A 51 49.47 -77.23 22.21
N ALA A 52 49.47 -77.50 23.53
CA ALA A 52 48.59 -76.83 24.48
C ALA A 52 48.97 -75.36 24.78
N LEU A 53 50.20 -74.92 24.45
CA LEU A 53 50.72 -73.58 24.76
C LEU A 53 51.01 -72.71 23.51
N SER A 54 51.06 -73.30 22.31
CA SER A 54 51.25 -72.58 21.03
C SER A 54 50.08 -72.75 20.05
N GLY A 55 48.84 -72.79 20.57
CA GLY A 55 47.60 -72.89 19.81
C GLY A 55 47.23 -71.59 19.07
N THR A 56 48.06 -71.18 18.11
CA THR A 56 47.80 -69.99 17.26
C THR A 56 46.47 -70.14 16.51
N PRO A 57 45.51 -69.20 16.62
CA PRO A 57 44.26 -69.29 15.88
C PRO A 57 44.49 -69.32 14.37
N ALA A 58 43.87 -70.27 13.67
CA ALA A 58 43.80 -70.24 12.22
C ALA A 58 43.09 -68.95 11.79
N GLN A 59 43.78 -68.10 11.02
CA GLN A 59 43.29 -66.75 10.71
C GLN A 59 42.11 -66.81 9.74
N SER A 60 40.89 -66.80 10.28
CA SER A 60 39.65 -66.73 9.50
C SER A 60 39.60 -65.43 8.69
N THR A 61 39.75 -65.51 7.36
CA THR A 61 39.82 -64.37 6.44
C THR A 61 38.46 -63.73 6.13
N GLY A 62 37.59 -63.65 7.15
CA GLY A 62 36.24 -63.07 7.10
C GLY A 62 36.22 -61.54 7.02
N TYR A 63 36.87 -60.96 6.01
CA TYR A 63 36.85 -59.51 5.77
C TYR A 63 35.46 -59.07 5.28
N THR A 64 34.76 -58.27 6.09
CA THR A 64 33.46 -57.68 5.70
C THR A 64 33.68 -56.28 5.12
N PHE A 65 33.52 -56.14 3.81
CA PHE A 65 33.65 -54.87 3.11
C PHE A 65 32.31 -54.11 3.14
N ASN A 66 32.31 -52.95 3.80
CA ASN A 66 31.13 -52.10 3.91
C ASN A 66 31.22 -50.84 3.03
N THR A 67 32.43 -50.32 2.81
CA THR A 67 32.67 -49.03 2.13
C THR A 67 32.87 -49.20 0.61
N ASN A 68 32.28 -48.34 -0.22
CA ASN A 68 32.64 -48.26 -1.66
C ASN A 68 34.12 -47.86 -1.80
N LEU A 69 34.93 -48.62 -2.56
CA LEU A 69 36.36 -48.31 -2.77
C LEU A 69 36.67 -47.98 -4.23
N THR A 70 37.52 -46.98 -4.45
CA THR A 70 37.91 -46.48 -5.78
C THR A 70 39.38 -46.04 -5.78
N LEU A 71 39.91 -45.70 -6.96
CA LEU A 71 41.25 -45.13 -7.11
C LEU A 71 41.39 -43.88 -6.21
N GLY A 72 42.37 -43.89 -5.31
CA GLY A 72 42.57 -42.83 -4.32
C GLY A 72 42.07 -43.15 -2.90
N SER A 73 41.20 -44.15 -2.72
CA SER A 73 40.71 -44.56 -1.39
C SER A 73 41.86 -44.97 -0.45
N LYS A 74 41.70 -44.70 0.85
CA LYS A 74 42.65 -45.07 1.91
C LYS A 74 41.95 -45.79 3.07
N GLY A 75 42.69 -46.61 3.81
CA GLY A 75 42.26 -47.22 5.07
C GLY A 75 42.19 -48.75 5.09
N THR A 76 41.56 -49.29 6.13
CA THR A 76 41.56 -50.74 6.45
C THR A 76 40.80 -51.58 5.44
N ASP A 77 39.65 -51.12 4.92
CA ASP A 77 38.92 -51.81 3.85
C ASP A 77 39.79 -51.96 2.58
N VAL A 78 40.68 -51.00 2.29
CA VAL A 78 41.62 -51.10 1.17
C VAL A 78 42.71 -52.14 1.46
N MET A 79 43.30 -52.10 2.65
CA MET A 79 44.30 -53.08 3.09
C MET A 79 43.76 -54.52 3.00
N ASN A 80 42.53 -54.73 3.49
CA ASN A 80 41.85 -56.02 3.45
C ASN A 80 41.51 -56.45 2.02
N LEU A 81 41.15 -55.51 1.14
CA LEU A 81 40.88 -55.78 -0.27
C LEU A 81 42.15 -56.27 -0.97
N GLN A 82 43.29 -55.63 -0.74
CA GLN A 82 44.56 -56.06 -1.32
C GLN A 82 44.91 -57.49 -0.88
N LYS A 83 44.70 -57.83 0.39
CA LYS A 83 44.89 -59.20 0.91
C LYS A 83 44.00 -60.19 0.17
N VAL A 84 42.70 -59.93 0.05
CA VAL A 84 41.75 -60.82 -0.66
C VAL A 84 42.12 -61.00 -2.14
N LEU A 85 42.51 -59.93 -2.83
CA LEU A 85 42.95 -59.98 -4.22
C LEU A 85 44.27 -60.77 -4.38
N ASN A 86 45.18 -60.67 -3.42
CA ASN A 86 46.44 -61.42 -3.37
C ASN A 86 46.27 -62.92 -3.07
N MET A 87 45.13 -63.38 -2.56
CA MET A 87 44.87 -64.83 -2.33
C MET A 87 44.69 -65.64 -3.64
N SER A 88 44.55 -64.99 -4.80
CA SER A 88 44.33 -65.65 -6.08
C SER A 88 45.30 -65.11 -7.14
N ALA A 89 46.03 -66.01 -7.81
CA ALA A 89 47.09 -65.63 -8.76
C ALA A 89 46.57 -64.70 -9.88
N ASP A 90 45.36 -64.94 -10.39
CA ASP A 90 44.70 -64.15 -11.43
C ASP A 90 44.40 -62.71 -10.99
N THR A 91 44.29 -62.47 -9.68
CA THR A 91 43.88 -61.18 -9.09
C THR A 91 44.98 -60.49 -8.30
N LYS A 92 46.15 -61.11 -8.15
CA LYS A 92 47.28 -60.60 -7.37
C LYS A 92 47.74 -59.23 -7.89
N LEU A 93 48.02 -58.30 -6.96
CA LEU A 93 48.44 -56.93 -7.29
C LEU A 93 49.88 -56.87 -7.80
N ALA A 94 50.81 -57.50 -7.07
CA ALA A 94 52.24 -57.45 -7.34
C ALA A 94 52.94 -58.77 -6.97
N GLY A 95 54.11 -59.02 -7.57
CA GLY A 95 54.97 -60.15 -7.19
C GLY A 95 55.82 -59.85 -5.96
N THR A 96 56.34 -58.61 -5.87
CA THR A 96 57.20 -58.08 -4.80
C THR A 96 56.90 -56.59 -4.60
N GLY A 97 57.32 -56.02 -3.48
CA GLY A 97 57.14 -54.60 -3.17
C GLY A 97 55.75 -54.24 -2.64
N ALA A 98 55.47 -52.94 -2.54
CA ALA A 98 54.24 -52.43 -1.95
C ALA A 98 52.98 -52.93 -2.69
N GLY A 99 52.13 -53.68 -1.99
CA GLY A 99 50.95 -54.36 -2.53
C GLY A 99 51.14 -55.85 -2.84
N SER A 100 52.33 -56.43 -2.71
CA SER A 100 52.52 -57.89 -2.81
C SER A 100 52.01 -58.62 -1.55
N PRO A 101 51.83 -59.96 -1.57
CA PRO A 101 51.41 -60.73 -0.41
C PRO A 101 52.26 -60.43 0.84
N GLY A 102 51.61 -60.05 1.94
CA GLY A 102 52.29 -59.69 3.21
C GLY A 102 52.91 -58.29 3.24
N LEU A 103 52.88 -57.55 2.13
CA LEU A 103 53.30 -56.14 1.99
C LEU A 103 52.15 -55.28 1.46
N GLU A 104 50.90 -55.65 1.77
CA GLU A 104 49.73 -54.87 1.37
C GLU A 104 49.75 -53.44 1.93
N THR A 105 49.06 -52.55 1.23
CA THR A 105 49.00 -51.12 1.55
C THR A 105 47.57 -50.66 1.83
N SER A 106 47.44 -49.65 2.68
CA SER A 106 46.17 -48.97 2.95
C SER A 106 45.84 -47.89 1.89
N TYR A 107 46.29 -48.04 0.64
CA TYR A 107 46.05 -47.08 -0.45
C TYR A 107 45.65 -47.77 -1.76
N PHE A 108 44.54 -47.34 -2.35
CA PHE A 108 43.97 -47.91 -3.55
C PHE A 108 44.62 -47.25 -4.76
N GLY A 109 45.78 -47.75 -5.15
CA GLY A 109 46.55 -47.27 -6.30
C GLY A 109 46.12 -47.90 -7.63
N PRO A 110 46.79 -47.54 -8.75
CA PRO A 110 46.51 -48.12 -10.06
C PRO A 110 46.62 -49.66 -10.11
N ALA A 111 47.57 -50.25 -9.36
CA ALA A 111 47.71 -51.69 -9.22
C ALA A 111 46.49 -52.33 -8.53
N THR A 112 45.98 -51.72 -7.47
CA THR A 112 44.73 -52.15 -6.80
C THR A 112 43.54 -52.07 -7.75
N ARG A 113 43.42 -50.99 -8.53
CA ARG A 113 42.38 -50.85 -9.54
C ARG A 113 42.46 -51.97 -10.59
N ALA A 114 43.64 -52.25 -11.13
CA ALA A 114 43.84 -53.32 -12.10
C ALA A 114 43.50 -54.71 -11.53
N ALA A 115 43.87 -54.98 -10.28
CA ALA A 115 43.49 -56.20 -9.58
C ALA A 115 41.97 -56.33 -9.39
N VAL A 116 41.27 -55.24 -9.05
CA VAL A 116 39.79 -55.21 -8.98
C VAL A 116 39.15 -55.42 -10.35
N VAL A 117 39.69 -54.87 -11.45
CA VAL A 117 39.21 -55.18 -12.81
C VAL A 117 39.28 -56.69 -13.07
N LYS A 118 40.42 -57.34 -12.79
CA LYS A 118 40.58 -58.79 -12.98
C LYS A 118 39.60 -59.59 -12.10
N PHE A 119 39.39 -59.19 -10.85
CA PHE A 119 38.41 -59.80 -9.94
C PHE A 119 36.97 -59.66 -10.47
N GLN A 120 36.62 -58.49 -11.00
CA GLN A 120 35.30 -58.23 -11.58
C GLN A 120 35.05 -59.07 -12.83
N VAL A 121 36.03 -59.17 -13.74
CA VAL A 121 35.96 -60.08 -14.90
C VAL A 121 35.84 -61.54 -14.45
N LYS A 122 36.68 -61.99 -13.51
CA LYS A 122 36.69 -63.37 -12.97
C LYS A 122 35.35 -63.80 -12.34
N TYR A 123 34.53 -62.85 -11.88
CA TYR A 123 33.21 -63.12 -11.29
C TYR A 123 32.02 -62.50 -12.05
N GLY A 124 32.19 -62.13 -13.32
CA GLY A 124 31.10 -61.67 -14.20
C GLY A 124 30.45 -60.34 -13.81
N ILE A 125 31.18 -59.47 -13.11
CA ILE A 125 30.66 -58.20 -12.57
C ILE A 125 30.84 -57.08 -13.59
N THR A 126 29.78 -56.79 -14.34
CA THR A 126 29.74 -55.71 -15.34
C THR A 126 29.20 -54.40 -14.75
N PRO A 127 29.80 -53.23 -15.07
CA PRO A 127 31.01 -53.04 -15.86
C PRO A 127 32.28 -53.18 -15.00
N SER A 128 33.26 -53.94 -15.50
CA SER A 128 34.51 -54.28 -14.79
C SER A 128 35.52 -53.13 -14.75
N VAL A 129 35.16 -51.98 -14.17
CA VAL A 129 35.95 -50.72 -14.26
C VAL A 129 37.00 -50.53 -13.15
N GLY A 130 37.11 -51.48 -12.23
CA GLY A 130 38.04 -51.42 -11.09
C GLY A 130 37.50 -50.67 -9.87
N TYR A 131 36.18 -50.52 -9.76
CA TYR A 131 35.48 -49.83 -8.67
C TYR A 131 34.73 -50.84 -7.78
N VAL A 132 35.01 -50.87 -6.48
CA VAL A 132 34.40 -51.83 -5.54
C VAL A 132 33.04 -51.33 -5.04
N GLY A 133 32.09 -51.27 -5.97
CA GLY A 133 30.69 -50.98 -5.70
C GLY A 133 29.96 -52.12 -4.97
N ALA A 134 28.66 -51.93 -4.71
CA ALA A 134 27.85 -52.86 -3.92
C ALA A 134 27.90 -54.31 -4.41
N ILE A 135 27.81 -54.54 -5.72
CA ILE A 135 27.87 -55.89 -6.33
C ILE A 135 29.22 -56.56 -6.06
N THR A 136 30.33 -55.80 -6.14
CA THR A 136 31.67 -56.33 -5.86
C THR A 136 31.87 -56.63 -4.38
N ARG A 137 31.30 -55.82 -3.46
CA ARG A 137 31.32 -56.14 -2.02
C ARG A 137 30.44 -57.32 -1.66
N ALA A 138 29.26 -57.45 -2.26
CA ALA A 138 28.42 -58.64 -2.09
C ALA A 138 29.20 -59.90 -2.49
N LYS A 139 29.95 -59.86 -3.61
CA LYS A 139 30.81 -60.98 -4.01
C LYS A 139 31.97 -61.21 -3.04
N LEU A 140 32.72 -60.18 -2.64
CA LEU A 140 33.83 -60.29 -1.69
C LEU A 140 33.37 -60.85 -0.33
N ASN A 141 32.26 -60.33 0.22
CA ASN A 141 31.69 -60.78 1.50
C ASN A 141 31.19 -62.24 1.40
N SER A 142 30.62 -62.64 0.25
CA SER A 142 30.22 -64.05 0.00
C SER A 142 31.39 -65.05 -0.10
N MET A 143 32.64 -64.58 -0.12
CA MET A 143 33.83 -65.44 -0.12
C MET A 143 34.37 -65.74 1.30
N GLY A 144 33.81 -65.11 2.35
CA GLY A 144 34.02 -65.51 3.74
C GLY A 144 33.11 -66.69 4.10
N GLY A 145 33.69 -67.88 4.30
CA GLY A 145 32.93 -69.12 4.42
C GLY A 145 32.27 -69.37 5.79
N VAL A 146 30.95 -69.57 5.76
CA VAL A 146 30.10 -70.45 6.62
C VAL A 146 30.32 -70.41 8.14
N VAL A 147 29.27 -69.98 8.87
CA VAL A 147 29.16 -70.17 10.32
C VAL A 147 28.78 -71.62 10.64
N VAL A 148 29.57 -72.27 11.50
CA VAL A 148 29.25 -73.57 12.11
C VAL A 148 28.87 -73.35 13.58
N VAL A 149 27.77 -73.96 14.03
CA VAL A 149 27.31 -73.90 15.43
C VAL A 149 27.71 -75.21 16.15
N PRO A 150 28.55 -75.17 17.20
CA PRO A 150 28.90 -76.37 17.97
C PRO A 150 27.81 -76.83 18.97
N PRO A 151 27.81 -78.11 19.41
CA PRO A 151 26.85 -78.65 20.39
C PRO A 151 27.12 -78.21 21.86
N PRO A 152 26.19 -78.46 22.80
CA PRO A 152 26.14 -77.76 24.09
C PRO A 152 26.84 -78.47 25.27
N VAL A 153 27.43 -77.68 26.16
CA VAL A 153 27.66 -78.02 27.59
C VAL A 153 27.31 -76.82 28.50
N VAL A 154 26.01 -76.60 28.68
CA VAL A 154 25.30 -76.46 29.98
C VAL A 154 26.06 -75.82 31.18
N PRO A 155 25.50 -74.80 31.90
CA PRO A 155 24.37 -73.92 31.54
C PRO A 155 24.57 -72.45 31.99
N GLY A 156 25.13 -71.58 31.13
CA GLY A 156 25.10 -70.13 31.32
C GLY A 156 24.05 -69.49 30.41
N ASN A 157 22.78 -69.42 30.84
CA ASN A 157 21.67 -69.00 29.97
C ASN A 157 21.88 -67.58 29.39
N PRO A 158 22.06 -67.41 28.06
CA PRO A 158 22.11 -66.08 27.47
C PRO A 158 20.73 -65.44 27.58
N THR A 159 20.64 -64.24 28.15
CA THR A 159 19.37 -63.51 28.34
C THR A 159 18.85 -62.89 27.03
N GLY A 160 18.74 -63.70 25.98
CA GLY A 160 17.79 -63.41 24.91
C GLY A 160 16.40 -63.38 25.54
N GLY A 161 15.67 -62.27 25.39
CA GLY A 161 14.35 -62.13 25.98
C GLY A 161 13.44 -63.28 25.56
N SER A 162 12.62 -63.79 26.48
CA SER A 162 11.56 -64.73 26.09
C SER A 162 10.52 -63.98 25.25
N MET A 163 10.00 -64.64 24.23
CA MET A 163 8.89 -64.18 23.40
C MET A 163 7.71 -65.13 23.59
N VAL A 164 6.53 -64.61 23.92
CA VAL A 164 5.28 -65.38 23.95
C VAL A 164 4.45 -64.99 22.73
N VAL A 165 4.11 -65.97 21.88
CA VAL A 165 3.25 -65.80 20.70
C VAL A 165 1.90 -66.44 20.96
N THR A 166 0.82 -65.68 20.84
CA THR A 166 -0.55 -66.17 21.08
C THR A 166 -1.51 -65.77 19.96
N ALA A 167 -2.56 -66.55 19.76
CA ALA A 167 -3.66 -66.16 18.89
C ALA A 167 -4.35 -64.92 19.45
N GLY A 168 -4.51 -63.88 18.63
CA GLY A 168 -5.33 -62.72 18.96
C GLY A 168 -6.82 -63.00 18.71
N GLN A 169 -7.66 -61.98 18.87
CA GLN A 169 -9.02 -62.02 18.34
C GLN A 169 -8.95 -62.14 16.81
N GLN A 170 -9.38 -63.28 16.27
CA GLN A 170 -9.33 -63.51 14.83
C GLN A 170 -10.37 -62.65 14.09
N PRO A 171 -10.07 -62.21 12.86
CA PRO A 171 -11.07 -61.62 11.97
C PRO A 171 -12.22 -62.61 11.72
N SER A 172 -13.41 -62.10 11.41
CA SER A 172 -14.53 -62.94 10.99
C SER A 172 -14.42 -63.33 9.52
N ASN A 173 -14.82 -64.55 9.18
CA ASN A 173 -14.95 -65.00 7.80
C ASN A 173 -15.84 -64.02 7.02
N SER A 174 -15.36 -63.59 5.85
CA SER A 174 -16.02 -62.60 4.99
C SER A 174 -15.64 -62.84 3.53
N LEU A 175 -16.09 -61.99 2.62
CA LEU A 175 -15.59 -61.97 1.25
C LEU A 175 -14.12 -61.51 1.19
N ALA A 176 -13.43 -61.91 0.13
CA ALA A 176 -12.16 -61.36 -0.30
C ALA A 176 -12.32 -60.78 -1.72
N PRO A 177 -12.71 -59.48 -1.85
CA PRO A 177 -13.01 -58.88 -3.14
C PRO A 177 -11.76 -58.57 -3.97
N GLN A 178 -11.92 -58.52 -5.29
CA GLN A 178 -10.86 -58.09 -6.20
C GLN A 178 -10.32 -56.69 -5.86
N SER A 179 -9.00 -56.52 -6.00
CA SER A 179 -8.27 -55.31 -5.59
C SER A 179 -8.33 -54.91 -4.10
N ALA A 180 -8.97 -55.69 -3.21
CA ALA A 180 -8.97 -55.38 -1.77
C ALA A 180 -7.54 -55.40 -1.21
N ALA A 181 -7.11 -54.30 -0.61
CA ALA A 181 -5.82 -54.20 0.08
C ALA A 181 -6.00 -54.44 1.59
N ARG A 182 -4.96 -54.93 2.25
CA ARG A 182 -4.90 -55.10 3.71
C ARG A 182 -6.11 -55.86 4.32
N LEU A 183 -6.67 -56.83 3.58
CA LEU A 183 -7.73 -57.71 4.08
C LEU A 183 -7.17 -58.57 5.22
N PRO A 184 -7.64 -58.43 6.48
CA PRO A 184 -7.02 -59.10 7.62
C PRO A 184 -7.43 -60.58 7.68
N PHE A 185 -6.47 -61.50 7.64
CA PHE A 185 -6.72 -62.95 7.74
C PHE A 185 -6.48 -63.46 9.16
N THR A 186 -5.30 -63.21 9.74
CA THR A 186 -4.90 -63.80 11.03
C THR A 186 -4.30 -62.76 11.95
N THR A 187 -4.84 -62.64 13.16
CA THR A 187 -4.36 -61.71 14.19
C THR A 187 -3.63 -62.49 15.28
N PHE A 188 -2.48 -62.01 15.73
CA PHE A 188 -1.67 -62.66 16.76
C PHE A 188 -0.99 -61.63 17.65
N SER A 189 -0.79 -62.00 18.91
CA SER A 189 -0.12 -61.19 19.93
C SER A 189 1.30 -61.68 20.09
N ILE A 190 2.25 -60.75 20.27
CA ILE A 190 3.59 -61.06 20.75
C ILE A 190 3.85 -60.27 22.02
N GLN A 191 4.14 -60.97 23.12
CA GLN A 191 4.66 -60.36 24.35
C GLN A 191 6.16 -60.61 24.47
N ALA A 192 6.92 -59.55 24.73
CA ALA A 192 8.33 -59.67 25.11
C ALA A 192 8.47 -59.76 26.64
N GLY A 193 9.37 -60.61 27.10
CA GLY A 193 9.72 -60.77 28.52
C GLY A 193 10.55 -59.60 29.06
N ALA A 194 11.43 -59.87 30.03
CA ALA A 194 12.21 -58.85 30.75
C ALA A 194 13.33 -58.15 29.92
N SER A 195 13.27 -58.21 28.59
CA SER A 195 14.25 -57.57 27.68
C SER A 195 13.59 -57.27 26.34
N ASP A 196 14.11 -56.26 25.63
CA ASP A 196 13.69 -55.95 24.25
C ASP A 196 13.94 -57.16 23.33
N VAL A 197 13.01 -57.42 22.40
CA VAL A 197 13.08 -58.55 21.47
C VAL A 197 12.81 -58.09 20.04
N THR A 198 13.69 -58.46 19.11
CA THR A 198 13.50 -58.18 17.68
C THR A 198 12.73 -59.31 16.99
N LEU A 199 11.57 -58.99 16.41
CA LEU A 199 10.88 -59.81 15.41
C LEU A 199 11.50 -59.50 14.03
N ASN A 200 12.22 -60.44 13.42
CA ASN A 200 12.87 -60.24 12.13
C ASN A 200 11.91 -60.41 10.94
N SER A 201 11.05 -61.44 11.01
CA SER A 201 10.00 -61.72 10.03
C SER A 201 8.98 -62.72 10.60
N VAL A 202 7.86 -62.89 9.91
CA VAL A 202 6.78 -63.82 10.22
C VAL A 202 6.57 -64.71 9.00
N THR A 203 6.69 -66.03 9.16
CA THR A 203 6.38 -66.98 8.10
C THR A 203 4.88 -67.27 8.11
N VAL A 204 4.24 -66.94 7.00
CA VAL A 204 2.83 -67.14 6.74
C VAL A 204 2.68 -68.26 5.70
N GLU A 205 1.71 -69.14 5.88
CA GLU A 205 1.35 -70.21 4.94
C GLU A 205 -0.10 -70.06 4.49
N ARG A 206 -0.37 -70.25 3.20
CA ARG A 206 -1.73 -70.18 2.66
C ARG A 206 -2.46 -71.50 2.84
N GLY A 207 -3.52 -71.46 3.65
CA GLY A 207 -4.51 -72.54 3.79
C GLY A 207 -5.73 -72.36 2.88
N GLY A 208 -6.67 -73.30 2.98
CA GLY A 208 -7.90 -73.32 2.18
C GLY A 208 -7.70 -73.86 0.76
N LEU A 209 -8.78 -73.86 -0.02
CA LEU A 209 -8.87 -74.41 -1.38
C LEU A 209 -8.66 -73.35 -2.49
N ALA A 210 -8.04 -72.21 -2.15
CA ALA A 210 -7.70 -71.16 -3.10
C ALA A 210 -6.29 -71.32 -3.69
N GLN A 211 -6.09 -70.86 -4.93
CA GLN A 211 -4.76 -70.77 -5.54
C GLN A 211 -3.99 -69.55 -5.01
N ASP A 212 -2.65 -69.65 -4.92
CA ASP A 212 -1.76 -68.56 -4.46
C ASP A 212 -1.97 -67.24 -5.23
N ALA A 213 -2.31 -67.34 -6.52
CA ALA A 213 -2.54 -66.23 -7.43
C ALA A 213 -3.75 -65.34 -7.09
N VAL A 214 -4.55 -65.67 -6.06
CA VAL A 214 -5.56 -64.74 -5.51
C VAL A 214 -4.91 -63.56 -4.77
N PHE A 215 -3.65 -63.68 -4.34
CA PHE A 215 -2.93 -62.62 -3.64
C PHE A 215 -1.98 -61.87 -4.59
N SER A 216 -2.10 -60.55 -4.66
CA SER A 216 -1.05 -59.67 -5.19
C SER A 216 0.13 -59.52 -4.22
N GLY A 217 -0.10 -59.79 -2.93
CA GLY A 217 0.94 -60.00 -1.93
C GLY A 217 0.40 -60.01 -0.50
N ILE A 218 1.17 -60.53 0.43
CA ILE A 218 0.82 -60.62 1.86
C ILE A 218 1.67 -59.60 2.64
N VAL A 219 1.06 -58.91 3.59
CA VAL A 219 1.69 -57.90 4.46
C VAL A 219 1.52 -58.25 5.94
N LEU A 220 2.41 -57.67 6.77
CA LEU A 220 2.28 -57.65 8.22
C LEU A 220 1.86 -56.25 8.66
N LEU A 221 0.82 -56.16 9.48
CA LEU A 221 0.29 -54.92 10.05
C LEU A 221 0.41 -54.96 11.58
N LYS A 222 0.44 -53.79 12.22
CA LYS A 222 0.18 -53.62 13.66
C LYS A 222 -1.31 -53.37 13.95
N SER A 223 -1.66 -53.31 15.24
CA SER A 223 -2.96 -52.82 15.75
C SER A 223 -3.39 -51.45 15.23
N ASP A 224 -2.46 -50.52 14.97
CA ASP A 224 -2.76 -49.18 14.44
C ASP A 224 -2.91 -49.16 12.90
N GLY A 225 -2.84 -50.33 12.24
CA GLY A 225 -2.88 -50.46 10.78
C GLY A 225 -1.56 -50.11 10.08
N THR A 226 -0.50 -49.73 10.81
CA THR A 226 0.82 -49.48 10.24
C THR A 226 1.40 -50.78 9.69
N GLN A 227 1.85 -50.74 8.43
CA GLN A 227 2.48 -51.87 7.76
C GLN A 227 3.97 -51.95 8.09
N ILE A 228 4.41 -53.15 8.48
CA ILE A 228 5.81 -53.51 8.70
C ILE A 228 6.33 -54.22 7.45
N GLY A 229 7.46 -53.74 6.91
CA GLY A 229 8.06 -54.28 5.70
C GLY A 229 7.28 -54.00 4.42
N ILE A 230 7.50 -54.86 3.43
CA ILE A 230 6.86 -54.83 2.11
C ILE A 230 5.95 -56.04 1.94
N ALA A 231 4.99 -55.92 1.01
CA ALA A 231 4.22 -57.06 0.56
C ALA A 231 5.13 -58.15 -0.03
N LYS A 232 4.77 -59.42 0.18
CA LYS A 232 5.49 -60.60 -0.30
C LYS A 232 4.57 -61.52 -1.10
N THR A 233 5.06 -62.07 -2.19
CA THR A 233 4.40 -63.18 -2.88
C THR A 233 4.63 -64.50 -2.14
N LEU A 234 3.73 -65.44 -2.33
CA LEU A 234 3.89 -66.83 -1.89
C LEU A 234 4.98 -67.54 -2.74
N ASN A 235 5.65 -68.53 -2.16
CA ASN A 235 6.58 -69.43 -2.84
C ASN A 235 5.90 -70.74 -3.25
N SER A 236 6.65 -71.67 -3.86
CA SER A 236 6.17 -73.01 -4.28
C SER A 236 5.61 -73.88 -3.15
N ASN A 237 5.89 -73.54 -1.89
CA ASN A 237 5.42 -74.26 -0.71
C ASN A 237 4.20 -73.56 -0.08
N HIS A 238 3.56 -72.63 -0.81
CA HIS A 238 2.47 -71.79 -0.32
C HIS A 238 2.87 -70.93 0.90
N GLN A 239 4.14 -70.52 1.02
CA GLN A 239 4.65 -69.75 2.15
C GLN A 239 5.24 -68.38 1.75
N ALA A 240 5.15 -67.39 2.65
CA ALA A 240 5.76 -66.06 2.52
C ALA A 240 6.33 -65.57 3.87
N MET A 241 7.53 -64.98 3.86
CA MET A 241 8.15 -64.37 5.04
C MET A 241 7.93 -62.85 5.04
N VAL A 242 6.91 -62.39 5.76
CA VAL A 242 6.47 -60.99 5.83
C VAL A 242 7.05 -60.23 7.03
N GLY A 243 6.97 -58.90 6.99
CA GLY A 243 7.58 -58.02 7.99
C GLY A 243 9.04 -57.65 7.68
N GLU A 244 9.66 -56.97 8.63
CA GLU A 244 11.07 -56.56 8.69
C GLU A 244 11.47 -56.39 10.17
N PRO A 245 12.76 -56.30 10.53
CA PRO A 245 13.23 -56.24 11.92
C PRO A 245 12.56 -55.14 12.77
N TYR A 246 11.64 -55.56 13.65
CA TYR A 246 10.89 -54.70 14.57
C TYR A 246 11.20 -55.05 16.02
N VAL A 247 11.56 -54.05 16.84
CA VAL A 247 11.88 -54.24 18.26
C VAL A 247 10.62 -54.04 19.10
N ILE A 248 10.18 -55.12 19.76
CA ILE A 248 9.15 -55.13 20.80
C ILE A 248 9.85 -54.85 22.13
N LYS A 249 9.27 -53.97 22.95
CA LYS A 249 9.90 -53.50 24.19
C LYS A 249 9.71 -54.46 25.35
N ALA A 250 10.70 -54.49 26.26
CA ALA A 250 10.67 -55.30 27.47
C ALA A 250 9.32 -55.16 28.22
N GLY A 251 8.65 -56.27 28.47
CA GLY A 251 7.36 -56.35 29.16
C GLY A 251 6.13 -55.95 28.34
N THR A 252 6.27 -55.42 27.11
CA THR A 252 5.13 -54.98 26.30
C THR A 252 4.55 -56.11 25.47
N THR A 253 3.22 -56.09 25.29
CA THR A 253 2.51 -56.92 24.29
C THR A 253 2.15 -56.07 23.09
N GLU A 254 2.58 -56.51 21.91
CA GLU A 254 2.28 -55.89 20.61
C GLU A 254 1.34 -56.80 19.81
N MET A 255 0.36 -56.21 19.14
CA MET A 255 -0.63 -56.92 18.33
C MET A 255 -0.29 -56.78 16.85
N PHE A 256 -0.30 -57.90 16.13
CA PHE A 256 0.01 -57.98 14.72
C PHE A 256 -1.09 -58.68 13.94
N THR A 257 -1.28 -58.26 12.68
CA THR A 257 -2.26 -58.86 11.77
C THR A 257 -1.59 -59.18 10.44
N VAL A 258 -1.65 -60.45 10.05
CA VAL A 258 -1.35 -60.92 8.68
C VAL A 258 -2.52 -60.54 7.80
N ALA A 259 -2.24 -59.79 6.74
CA ALA A 259 -3.27 -59.33 5.81
C ALA A 259 -2.88 -59.60 4.35
N GLY A 260 -3.88 -59.96 3.54
CA GLY A 260 -3.73 -60.15 2.10
C GLY A 260 -4.06 -58.87 1.33
N ASN A 261 -3.23 -58.55 0.35
CA ASN A 261 -3.63 -57.73 -0.79
C ASN A 261 -4.09 -58.70 -1.88
N MET A 262 -5.32 -58.54 -2.34
CA MET A 262 -5.92 -59.39 -3.37
C MET A 262 -5.42 -59.01 -4.77
N ALA A 263 -5.51 -59.93 -5.73
CA ALA A 263 -5.19 -59.65 -7.12
C ALA A 263 -6.18 -58.63 -7.74
N SER A 264 -5.74 -57.92 -8.77
CA SER A 264 -6.52 -56.88 -9.46
C SER A 264 -7.75 -57.42 -10.20
N SER A 265 -7.73 -58.70 -10.56
CA SER A 265 -8.90 -59.47 -11.01
C SER A 265 -8.93 -60.82 -10.28
N LEU A 266 -10.12 -61.25 -9.86
CA LEU A 266 -10.35 -62.56 -9.21
C LEU A 266 -11.36 -63.43 -9.97
N SER A 267 -11.69 -63.08 -11.22
CA SER A 267 -12.75 -63.75 -12.01
C SER A 267 -12.52 -65.26 -12.14
N SER A 268 -11.27 -65.70 -12.34
CA SER A 268 -10.89 -67.11 -12.46
C SER A 268 -10.89 -67.88 -11.12
N TYR A 269 -11.09 -67.20 -10.00
CA TYR A 269 -10.93 -67.74 -8.65
C TYR A 269 -12.17 -67.56 -7.76
N ALA A 270 -13.23 -66.92 -8.28
CA ALA A 270 -14.44 -66.63 -7.52
C ALA A 270 -15.06 -67.91 -6.90
N GLY A 271 -15.44 -67.83 -5.63
CA GLY A 271 -15.99 -68.95 -4.86
C GLY A 271 -14.95 -69.88 -4.21
N GLN A 272 -13.65 -69.73 -4.53
CA GLN A 272 -12.59 -70.39 -3.76
C GLN A 272 -12.52 -69.81 -2.32
N VAL A 273 -11.89 -70.52 -1.39
CA VAL A 273 -11.73 -70.08 0.01
C VAL A 273 -10.26 -70.07 0.38
N ALA A 274 -9.76 -68.91 0.83
CA ALA A 274 -8.37 -68.70 1.23
C ALA A 274 -8.24 -68.50 2.74
N ALA A 275 -7.14 -68.98 3.32
CA ALA A 275 -6.70 -68.67 4.69
C ALA A 275 -5.20 -68.31 4.67
N LEU A 276 -4.71 -67.54 5.65
CA LEU A 276 -3.29 -67.22 5.79
C LEU A 276 -2.83 -67.45 7.24
N SER A 277 -2.28 -68.62 7.54
CA SER A 277 -1.88 -69.02 8.90
C SER A 277 -0.46 -68.55 9.21
N VAL A 278 -0.22 -68.09 10.45
CA VAL A 278 1.14 -67.85 10.96
C VAL A 278 1.74 -69.20 11.37
N VAL A 279 2.77 -69.66 10.65
CA VAL A 279 3.40 -70.97 10.89
C VAL A 279 4.72 -70.87 11.65
N ALA A 280 5.44 -69.75 11.55
CA ALA A 280 6.65 -69.47 12.33
C ALA A 280 6.86 -67.97 12.54
N VAL A 281 7.62 -67.61 13.57
CA VAL A 281 8.21 -66.28 13.73
C VAL A 281 9.74 -66.40 13.74
N ASN A 282 10.42 -65.47 13.10
CA ASN A 282 11.88 -65.40 13.02
C ASN A 282 12.40 -64.39 14.04
N THR A 283 13.14 -64.86 15.04
CA THR A 283 13.75 -64.05 16.10
C THR A 283 14.93 -64.82 16.70
N SER A 284 15.83 -64.11 17.39
CA SER A 284 16.87 -64.70 18.26
C SER A 284 16.39 -64.97 19.69
N ALA A 285 15.15 -64.59 20.02
CA ALA A 285 14.49 -64.87 21.30
C ALA A 285 14.01 -66.32 21.43
N THR A 286 13.86 -66.79 22.68
CA THR A 286 13.18 -68.06 22.96
C THR A 286 11.67 -67.89 22.77
N VAL A 287 11.16 -68.38 21.65
CA VAL A 287 9.72 -68.37 21.31
C VAL A 287 8.98 -69.44 22.11
N THR A 288 7.84 -69.05 22.69
CA THR A 288 6.91 -69.91 23.41
C THR A 288 5.48 -69.61 22.96
N GLY A 289 4.58 -70.59 23.03
CA GLY A 289 3.19 -70.44 22.58
C GLY A 289 2.73 -71.55 21.64
N SER A 290 1.61 -71.32 20.94
CA SER A 290 1.02 -72.28 20.01
C SER A 290 1.17 -71.79 18.57
N LEU A 291 1.84 -72.58 17.73
CA LEU A 291 1.93 -72.39 16.29
C LEU A 291 1.60 -73.74 15.60
N PRO A 292 0.92 -73.73 14.43
CA PRO A 292 0.47 -72.56 13.67
C PRO A 292 -0.76 -71.88 14.27
N ILE A 293 -0.90 -70.58 14.03
CA ILE A 293 -2.13 -69.81 14.32
C ILE A 293 -2.88 -69.61 13.00
N SER A 294 -4.13 -70.07 12.94
CA SER A 294 -5.02 -69.91 11.79
C SER A 294 -6.18 -68.99 12.13
N GLY A 295 -6.38 -67.93 11.36
CA GLY A 295 -7.49 -67.00 11.48
C GLY A 295 -8.63 -67.28 10.49
N ALA A 296 -9.14 -66.19 9.90
CA ALA A 296 -10.28 -66.19 9.01
C ALA A 296 -10.04 -66.97 7.71
N GLN A 297 -11.11 -67.60 7.24
CA GLN A 297 -11.22 -68.22 5.93
C GLN A 297 -12.14 -67.34 5.06
N HIS A 298 -11.57 -66.65 4.09
CA HIS A 298 -12.30 -65.69 3.25
C HIS A 298 -12.67 -66.27 1.89
N THR A 299 -13.91 -66.02 1.44
CA THR A 299 -14.42 -66.47 0.15
C THR A 299 -14.06 -65.46 -0.94
N ILE A 300 -13.30 -65.91 -1.93
CA ILE A 300 -12.83 -65.12 -3.06
C ILE A 300 -14.00 -64.57 -3.88
N ASN A 301 -14.02 -63.26 -4.14
CA ASN A 301 -15.13 -62.59 -4.81
C ASN A 301 -14.64 -61.63 -5.92
N ALA A 302 -15.29 -61.68 -7.09
CA ALA A 302 -14.97 -60.83 -8.25
C ALA A 302 -16.11 -59.87 -8.64
N SER A 303 -17.21 -59.83 -7.88
CA SER A 303 -18.45 -59.10 -8.22
C SER A 303 -18.72 -57.88 -7.34
N LEU A 304 -18.15 -57.81 -6.14
CA LEU A 304 -18.28 -56.65 -5.26
C LEU A 304 -17.34 -55.53 -5.70
N THR A 305 -17.91 -54.42 -6.16
CA THR A 305 -17.17 -53.19 -6.48
C THR A 305 -16.78 -52.46 -5.19
N LEU A 306 -15.49 -52.23 -5.01
CA LEU A 306 -14.92 -51.47 -3.90
C LEU A 306 -14.84 -49.97 -4.19
N GLY A 307 -14.61 -49.20 -3.13
CA GLY A 307 -14.08 -47.84 -3.23
C GLY A 307 -12.78 -47.78 -4.01
N SER A 308 -12.60 -46.67 -4.72
CA SER A 308 -11.38 -46.35 -5.46
C SER A 308 -10.91 -44.95 -5.09
N VAL A 309 -9.64 -44.66 -5.40
CA VAL A 309 -9.10 -43.30 -5.30
C VAL A 309 -8.38 -42.92 -6.58
N THR A 310 -8.35 -41.63 -6.88
CA THR A 310 -7.43 -41.05 -7.87
C THR A 310 -6.43 -40.13 -7.18
N MET A 311 -5.21 -40.11 -7.73
CA MET A 311 -4.08 -39.36 -7.20
C MET A 311 -3.73 -38.21 -8.13
N GLY A 312 -3.39 -37.05 -7.56
CA GLY A 312 -2.93 -35.87 -8.30
C GLY A 312 -1.89 -35.09 -7.52
N THR A 313 -1.27 -34.09 -8.15
CA THR A 313 -0.43 -33.11 -7.44
C THR A 313 -1.31 -32.14 -6.64
N SER A 314 -0.78 -31.63 -5.53
CA SER A 314 -1.43 -30.54 -4.78
C SER A 314 -0.93 -29.18 -5.25
N SER A 315 -1.75 -28.14 -5.11
CA SER A 315 -1.30 -26.74 -5.22
C SER A 315 -0.31 -26.32 -4.12
N TYR A 316 -0.08 -27.18 -3.13
CA TYR A 316 0.93 -27.02 -2.09
C TYR A 316 2.27 -27.73 -2.38
N ASP A 317 2.40 -28.41 -3.52
CA ASP A 317 3.72 -28.80 -4.03
C ASP A 317 4.43 -27.58 -4.65
N PRO A 318 5.75 -27.41 -4.49
CA PRO A 318 6.48 -26.32 -5.15
C PRO A 318 6.51 -26.42 -6.68
N GLY A 319 6.08 -27.54 -7.28
CA GLY A 319 5.96 -27.76 -8.73
C GLY A 319 7.28 -27.85 -9.50
N THR A 320 8.35 -27.29 -8.94
CA THR A 320 9.70 -27.23 -9.46
C THR A 320 10.70 -27.46 -8.33
N SER A 321 11.91 -27.90 -8.68
CA SER A 321 13.05 -27.90 -7.75
C SER A 321 13.51 -26.45 -7.48
N GLN A 322 13.98 -26.18 -6.27
CA GLN A 322 14.18 -24.84 -5.70
C GLN A 322 15.48 -24.76 -4.89
N SER A 323 16.04 -23.56 -4.74
CA SER A 323 17.02 -23.27 -3.68
C SER A 323 16.36 -22.47 -2.56
N LYS A 324 16.72 -22.77 -1.30
CA LYS A 324 16.27 -22.05 -0.10
C LYS A 324 17.41 -21.91 0.90
N GLU A 325 17.48 -20.77 1.55
CA GLU A 325 18.54 -20.46 2.52
C GLU A 325 18.28 -21.17 3.86
N ILE A 326 19.34 -21.49 4.60
CA ILE A 326 19.22 -21.84 6.04
C ILE A 326 18.50 -20.70 6.76
N GLY A 327 17.59 -21.04 7.67
CA GLY A 327 16.68 -20.10 8.32
C GLY A 327 15.34 -19.91 7.59
N THR A 328 15.11 -20.57 6.45
CA THR A 328 13.78 -20.59 5.81
C THR A 328 12.80 -21.42 6.66
N THR A 329 11.84 -20.76 7.30
CA THR A 329 10.79 -21.40 8.11
C THR A 329 9.52 -21.69 7.31
N GLY A 330 8.74 -22.68 7.75
CA GLY A 330 7.42 -23.00 7.22
C GLY A 330 7.39 -23.41 5.74
N TYR A 331 8.50 -23.93 5.19
CA TYR A 331 8.60 -24.26 3.78
C TYR A 331 7.85 -25.55 3.44
N LYS A 332 7.01 -25.51 2.39
CA LYS A 332 6.25 -26.66 1.88
C LYS A 332 7.11 -27.44 0.88
N PHE A 333 7.61 -28.60 1.30
CA PHE A 333 8.58 -29.36 0.50
C PHE A 333 7.94 -30.17 -0.62
N SER A 334 6.76 -30.73 -0.39
CA SER A 334 6.11 -31.68 -1.31
C SER A 334 4.62 -31.79 -1.00
N GLY A 335 3.77 -31.96 -2.03
CA GLY A 335 2.31 -31.99 -1.88
C GLY A 335 1.56 -32.81 -2.93
N PHE A 336 0.59 -33.60 -2.49
CA PHE A 336 -0.26 -34.41 -3.36
C PHE A 336 -1.73 -34.40 -2.91
N ARG A 337 -2.62 -34.78 -3.83
CA ARG A 337 -4.06 -34.79 -3.63
C ARG A 337 -4.60 -36.21 -3.76
N VAL A 338 -5.49 -36.60 -2.85
CA VAL A 338 -6.25 -37.85 -2.89
C VAL A 338 -7.72 -37.50 -3.15
N THR A 339 -8.34 -38.13 -4.14
CA THR A 339 -9.78 -37.94 -4.46
C THR A 339 -10.53 -39.26 -4.36
N ALA A 340 -11.69 -39.25 -3.70
CA ALA A 340 -12.53 -40.43 -3.55
C ALA A 340 -13.33 -40.74 -4.83
N GLY A 341 -13.45 -42.02 -5.19
CA GLY A 341 -14.34 -42.47 -6.25
C GLY A 341 -15.83 -42.32 -5.90
N SER A 342 -16.70 -42.71 -6.83
CA SER A 342 -18.16 -42.64 -6.67
C SER A 342 -18.78 -43.85 -5.94
N ALA A 343 -18.03 -44.94 -5.75
CA ALA A 343 -18.55 -46.21 -5.22
C ALA A 343 -18.90 -46.14 -3.70
N GLU A 344 -17.96 -45.70 -2.87
CA GLU A 344 -18.14 -45.47 -1.41
C GLU A 344 -17.32 -44.25 -0.96
N GLN A 345 -17.62 -43.71 0.23
CA GLN A 345 -16.73 -42.76 0.90
C GLN A 345 -15.43 -43.49 1.30
N ILE A 346 -14.34 -42.75 1.49
CA ILE A 346 -13.05 -43.30 1.93
C ILE A 346 -12.61 -42.73 3.28
N LYS A 347 -11.69 -43.43 3.96
CA LYS A 347 -10.91 -42.89 5.07
C LYS A 347 -9.41 -42.90 4.77
N LEU A 348 -8.76 -41.77 5.05
CA LEU A 348 -7.31 -41.63 5.09
C LEU A 348 -6.84 -41.94 6.51
N TRP A 349 -5.97 -42.93 6.68
CA TRP A 349 -5.53 -43.41 8.00
C TRP A 349 -4.12 -42.98 8.38
N SER A 350 -3.19 -42.95 7.41
CA SER A 350 -1.83 -42.46 7.63
C SER A 350 -1.11 -42.13 6.32
N VAL A 351 -0.05 -41.32 6.43
CA VAL A 351 0.90 -41.05 5.35
C VAL A 351 2.33 -41.08 5.89
N ARG A 352 3.27 -41.62 5.11
CA ARG A 352 4.70 -41.70 5.43
C ARG A 352 5.55 -41.14 4.29
N PHE A 353 6.14 -39.97 4.52
CA PHE A 353 7.11 -39.38 3.60
C PHE A 353 8.51 -39.97 3.83
N ASN A 354 9.32 -40.03 2.78
CA ASN A 354 10.71 -40.48 2.81
C ASN A 354 11.64 -39.34 2.35
N GLN A 355 12.54 -38.92 3.24
CA GLN A 355 13.55 -37.91 2.98
C GLN A 355 14.68 -38.54 2.13
N SER A 356 14.59 -38.46 0.80
CA SER A 356 15.57 -39.11 -0.10
C SER A 356 16.79 -38.25 -0.44
N GLY A 357 16.80 -37.00 0.02
CA GLY A 357 17.92 -36.06 -0.16
C GLY A 357 19.13 -36.34 0.73
N SER A 358 20.15 -35.49 0.63
CA SER A 358 21.37 -35.56 1.45
C SER A 358 21.29 -34.86 2.81
N ALA A 359 20.22 -34.09 3.07
CA ALA A 359 19.98 -33.51 4.38
C ALA A 359 19.59 -34.59 5.43
N SER A 360 19.89 -34.27 6.67
CA SER A 360 19.72 -35.10 7.86
C SER A 360 18.63 -34.53 8.76
N LYS A 361 18.17 -35.31 9.76
CA LYS A 361 17.15 -34.85 10.72
C LYS A 361 17.58 -33.68 11.64
N THR A 362 18.83 -33.25 11.59
CA THR A 362 19.34 -32.06 12.32
C THR A 362 19.49 -30.84 11.42
N ASP A 363 19.19 -30.97 10.13
CA ASP A 363 19.12 -29.88 9.15
C ASP A 363 17.67 -29.40 8.93
N LEU A 364 16.73 -29.98 9.70
CA LEU A 364 15.28 -29.77 9.61
C LEU A 364 14.70 -29.64 11.02
N ASP A 365 13.74 -28.73 11.21
CA ASP A 365 12.95 -28.61 12.44
C ASP A 365 11.46 -28.38 12.11
N ASN A 366 10.58 -28.50 13.11
CA ASN A 366 9.12 -28.29 13.01
C ASN A 366 8.44 -29.03 11.84
N VAL A 367 8.99 -30.17 11.41
CA VAL A 367 8.47 -30.94 10.27
C VAL A 367 7.13 -31.55 10.64
N LYS A 368 6.07 -31.13 9.95
CA LYS A 368 4.69 -31.61 10.15
C LYS A 368 4.03 -31.94 8.81
N VAL A 369 3.12 -32.90 8.85
CA VAL A 369 2.22 -33.19 7.74
C VAL A 369 0.96 -32.35 7.91
N TYR A 370 0.42 -31.83 6.81
CA TYR A 370 -0.80 -31.05 6.79
C TYR A 370 -1.81 -31.72 5.88
N VAL A 371 -3.08 -31.77 6.30
CA VAL A 371 -4.22 -32.19 5.46
C VAL A 371 -5.25 -31.06 5.47
N ASP A 372 -5.53 -30.48 4.30
CA ASP A 372 -6.34 -29.27 4.11
C ASP A 372 -5.94 -28.11 5.07
N GLY A 373 -4.64 -28.01 5.38
CA GLY A 373 -4.11 -27.01 6.33
C GLY A 373 -4.20 -27.37 7.82
N THR A 374 -4.84 -28.49 8.19
CA THR A 374 -4.79 -29.04 9.56
C THR A 374 -3.44 -29.74 9.78
N ALA A 375 -2.71 -29.35 10.83
CA ALA A 375 -1.38 -29.90 11.12
C ALA A 375 -1.43 -31.22 11.91
N TYR A 376 -0.52 -32.14 11.59
CA TYR A 376 -0.29 -33.42 12.26
C TYR A 376 1.21 -33.60 12.50
N ASP A 377 1.59 -33.95 13.72
CA ASP A 377 2.99 -34.17 14.09
C ASP A 377 3.55 -35.43 13.41
N THR A 378 4.82 -35.37 12.96
CA THR A 378 5.48 -36.53 12.35
C THR A 378 6.28 -37.33 13.37
N VAL A 379 6.07 -38.65 13.38
CA VAL A 379 7.00 -39.60 13.99
C VAL A 379 8.13 -39.88 13.00
N VAL A 380 9.34 -39.51 13.37
CA VAL A 380 10.55 -39.71 12.56
C VAL A 380 11.19 -41.07 12.90
N SER A 381 11.55 -41.85 11.89
CA SER A 381 12.25 -43.14 12.06
C SER A 381 13.65 -42.98 12.66
N SER A 382 14.19 -44.06 13.21
CA SER A 382 15.49 -44.08 13.93
C SER A 382 16.69 -43.70 13.05
N ASP A 383 16.62 -43.99 11.74
CA ASP A 383 17.59 -43.56 10.73
C ASP A 383 17.44 -42.09 10.28
N GLY A 384 16.39 -41.40 10.75
CA GLY A 384 16.08 -40.01 10.40
C GLY A 384 15.48 -39.80 9.01
N LYS A 385 15.05 -40.87 8.33
CA LYS A 385 14.66 -40.83 6.91
C LYS A 385 13.16 -40.83 6.63
N TYR A 386 12.34 -41.55 7.40
CA TYR A 386 10.89 -41.60 7.21
C TYR A 386 10.17 -40.73 8.24
N TYR A 387 9.19 -39.96 7.76
CA TYR A 387 8.39 -39.00 8.54
C TYR A 387 6.93 -39.39 8.40
N SER A 388 6.35 -39.96 9.45
CA SER A 388 5.04 -40.63 9.42
C SER A 388 4.00 -39.86 10.24
N ALA A 389 2.82 -39.62 9.68
CA ALA A 389 1.69 -39.04 10.39
C ALA A 389 0.50 -40.01 10.36
N ASN A 390 -0.06 -40.31 11.53
CA ASN A 390 -1.23 -41.17 11.70
C ASN A 390 -2.45 -40.31 12.05
N PHE A 391 -3.59 -40.59 11.42
CA PHE A 391 -4.82 -39.83 11.57
C PHE A 391 -5.81 -40.61 12.45
N ALA A 392 -5.94 -40.19 13.72
CA ALA A 392 -6.78 -40.88 14.70
C ALA A 392 -8.23 -41.01 14.22
N GLY A 393 -8.76 -42.24 14.17
CA GLY A 393 -10.10 -42.55 13.68
C GLY A 393 -10.29 -42.51 12.15
N GLY A 394 -9.29 -42.06 11.39
CA GLY A 394 -9.28 -41.95 9.93
C GLY A 394 -10.09 -40.77 9.39
N LEU A 395 -9.46 -39.90 8.59
CA LEU A 395 -10.08 -38.70 8.01
C LEU A 395 -11.04 -39.12 6.89
N LEU A 396 -12.33 -38.79 7.05
CA LEU A 396 -13.36 -39.05 6.05
C LEU A 396 -13.15 -38.17 4.80
N VAL A 397 -13.34 -38.76 3.63
CA VAL A 397 -13.46 -38.03 2.35
C VAL A 397 -14.69 -38.54 1.60
N ASP A 398 -15.60 -37.62 1.29
CA ASP A 398 -16.84 -37.94 0.59
C ASP A 398 -16.64 -38.24 -0.89
N LYS A 399 -17.59 -38.99 -1.46
CA LYS A 399 -17.59 -39.41 -2.86
C LYS A 399 -17.34 -38.24 -3.82
N GLY A 400 -16.30 -38.35 -4.65
CA GLY A 400 -15.91 -37.31 -5.60
C GLY A 400 -15.20 -36.09 -5.01
N LEU A 401 -15.08 -35.98 -3.67
CA LEU A 401 -14.30 -34.92 -3.03
C LEU A 401 -12.83 -35.32 -2.85
N SER A 402 -12.01 -34.32 -2.57
CA SER A 402 -10.55 -34.46 -2.44
C SER A 402 -10.04 -34.02 -1.07
N LYS A 403 -8.82 -34.45 -0.74
CA LYS A 403 -7.98 -33.89 0.33
C LYS A 403 -6.59 -33.57 -0.21
N ASP A 404 -6.06 -32.41 0.16
CA ASP A 404 -4.70 -32.00 -0.14
C ASP A 404 -3.78 -32.31 1.03
N ILE A 405 -2.76 -33.12 0.79
CA ILE A 405 -1.79 -33.61 1.78
C ILE A 405 -0.41 -33.07 1.42
N TYR A 406 0.24 -32.36 2.33
CA TYR A 406 1.59 -31.83 2.10
C TYR A 406 2.46 -31.91 3.36
N ILE A 407 3.79 -31.87 3.18
CA ILE A 407 4.76 -31.86 4.28
C ILE A 407 5.51 -30.51 4.30
N GLN A 408 5.60 -29.92 5.49
CA GLN A 408 6.11 -28.57 5.71
C GLN A 408 7.01 -28.54 6.95
N GLY A 409 8.06 -27.72 6.95
CA GLY A 409 8.96 -27.54 8.10
C GLY A 409 10.00 -26.46 7.87
N ASP A 410 10.93 -26.33 8.80
CA ASP A 410 11.98 -25.31 8.82
C ASP A 410 13.32 -25.88 8.36
N ILE A 411 14.11 -25.09 7.64
CA ILE A 411 15.47 -25.44 7.18
C ILE A 411 16.48 -24.85 8.17
N VAL A 412 17.20 -25.72 8.88
CA VAL A 412 18.12 -25.35 9.98
C VAL A 412 19.47 -26.06 9.82
N GLY A 413 20.34 -25.97 10.84
CA GLY A 413 21.59 -26.72 10.90
C GLY A 413 22.78 -26.01 10.24
N SER A 414 23.83 -25.75 11.02
CA SER A 414 25.05 -25.05 10.57
C SER A 414 25.78 -25.75 9.41
N GLY A 415 25.69 -27.08 9.35
CA GLY A 415 26.28 -27.89 8.29
C GLY A 415 25.38 -28.18 7.08
N ALA A 416 24.17 -27.60 7.02
CA ALA A 416 23.15 -27.98 6.03
C ALA A 416 23.40 -27.45 4.62
N ALA A 417 24.26 -26.44 4.44
CA ALA A 417 24.54 -25.83 3.14
C ALA A 417 25.06 -26.86 2.13
N GLY A 418 24.55 -26.78 0.89
CA GLY A 418 24.81 -27.73 -0.19
C GLY A 418 24.08 -29.08 -0.06
N ARG A 419 23.34 -29.33 1.03
CA ARG A 419 22.51 -30.53 1.17
C ARG A 419 21.17 -30.37 0.45
N THR A 420 20.53 -31.50 0.15
CA THR A 420 19.22 -31.52 -0.52
C THR A 420 18.12 -32.10 0.37
N ILE A 421 16.93 -31.53 0.25
CA ILE A 421 15.70 -31.98 0.90
C ILE A 421 14.73 -32.39 -0.20
N LYS A 422 14.19 -33.61 -0.11
CA LYS A 422 13.23 -34.20 -1.05
C LYS A 422 12.39 -35.19 -0.27
N PHE A 423 11.07 -34.99 -0.21
CA PHE A 423 10.15 -35.81 0.58
C PHE A 423 9.22 -36.62 -0.32
N ASP A 424 9.74 -37.76 -0.77
CA ASP A 424 9.01 -38.71 -1.60
C ASP A 424 7.91 -39.45 -0.83
N LEU A 425 6.97 -40.09 -1.52
CA LEU A 425 6.33 -41.32 -1.00
C LEU A 425 7.06 -42.50 -1.65
N TYR A 426 7.66 -43.38 -0.86
CA TYR A 426 8.57 -44.38 -1.41
C TYR A 426 7.84 -45.57 -2.06
N LYS A 427 6.66 -45.93 -1.54
CA LYS A 427 5.79 -47.05 -1.98
C LYS A 427 4.32 -46.62 -1.97
N THR A 428 3.47 -47.29 -2.76
CA THR A 428 1.99 -47.13 -2.70
C THR A 428 1.44 -47.31 -1.27
N THR A 429 2.03 -48.23 -0.50
CA THR A 429 1.61 -48.56 0.87
C THR A 429 2.05 -47.55 1.93
N ASP A 430 2.79 -46.49 1.55
CA ASP A 430 3.13 -45.37 2.43
C ASP A 430 1.95 -44.38 2.59
N LEU A 431 0.87 -44.55 1.81
CA LEU A 431 -0.42 -43.90 2.02
C LEU A 431 -1.46 -44.99 2.34
N TYR A 432 -2.07 -44.95 3.54
CA TYR A 432 -3.11 -45.91 3.91
C TYR A 432 -4.51 -45.31 3.73
N VAL A 433 -5.29 -45.92 2.83
CA VAL A 433 -6.68 -45.58 2.55
C VAL A 433 -7.57 -46.83 2.71
N SER A 434 -8.80 -46.67 3.17
CA SER A 434 -9.85 -47.71 3.11
C SER A 434 -11.16 -47.16 2.58
N GLY A 435 -12.04 -48.05 2.10
CA GLY A 435 -13.47 -47.78 1.98
C GLY A 435 -14.14 -47.62 3.35
N VAL A 436 -15.31 -46.98 3.39
CA VAL A 436 -16.12 -46.75 4.60
C VAL A 436 -17.32 -47.70 4.69
N THR A 437 -17.92 -48.07 3.55
CA THR A 437 -19.10 -48.95 3.50
C THR A 437 -18.72 -50.39 3.78
N TYR A 438 -17.55 -50.84 3.29
CA TYR A 438 -17.11 -52.23 3.43
C TYR A 438 -15.81 -52.41 4.22
N GLY A 439 -15.12 -51.33 4.60
CA GLY A 439 -13.90 -51.36 5.41
C GLY A 439 -12.63 -51.90 4.72
N TYR A 440 -12.71 -52.45 3.51
CA TYR A 440 -11.55 -52.95 2.78
C TYR A 440 -10.54 -51.82 2.45
N GLY A 441 -9.24 -52.13 2.53
CA GLY A 441 -8.20 -51.20 2.12
C GLY A 441 -8.18 -50.97 0.61
N ILE A 442 -7.72 -49.79 0.19
CA ILE A 442 -7.57 -49.41 -1.22
C ILE A 442 -6.07 -49.24 -1.49
N THR A 443 -5.54 -49.91 -2.52
CA THR A 443 -4.19 -49.59 -3.04
C THR A 443 -4.30 -48.40 -3.99
N PRO A 444 -3.70 -47.23 -3.70
CA PRO A 444 -3.84 -46.07 -4.58
C PRO A 444 -3.09 -46.28 -5.91
N PRO A 445 -3.70 -45.96 -7.08
CA PRO A 445 -3.05 -46.09 -8.38
C PRO A 445 -2.08 -44.92 -8.64
N ALA A 446 -1.04 -45.16 -9.42
CA ALA A 446 -0.10 -44.12 -9.87
C ALA A 446 -0.66 -43.17 -10.96
N GLY A 447 -1.85 -43.46 -11.50
CA GLY A 447 -2.43 -42.74 -12.64
C GLY A 447 -1.81 -43.17 -13.98
N ALA A 448 -2.31 -42.57 -15.08
CA ALA A 448 -1.93 -42.96 -16.44
C ALA A 448 -0.57 -42.38 -16.92
N ASN A 449 -0.03 -41.37 -16.23
CA ASN A 449 1.13 -40.60 -16.67
C ASN A 449 2.42 -40.98 -15.90
N ALA A 450 2.70 -42.28 -15.80
CA ALA A 450 3.84 -42.79 -15.03
C ALA A 450 5.19 -42.51 -15.74
N VAL A 451 5.87 -41.43 -15.35
CA VAL A 451 7.23 -41.11 -15.84
C VAL A 451 8.26 -42.03 -15.18
N VAL A 452 9.07 -42.70 -16.01
CA VAL A 452 10.12 -43.62 -15.54
C VAL A 452 11.35 -42.83 -15.08
N THR A 453 11.62 -42.87 -13.76
CA THR A 453 12.80 -42.34 -13.05
C THR A 453 13.13 -40.85 -13.21
N CYS A 454 12.97 -40.08 -12.12
CA CYS A 454 13.44 -38.71 -12.00
C CYS A 454 14.66 -38.60 -11.07
N SER A 455 15.71 -37.90 -11.50
CA SER A 455 16.99 -37.84 -10.77
C SER A 455 16.95 -36.98 -9.50
N THR A 456 18.06 -36.93 -8.78
CA THR A 456 18.30 -35.99 -7.67
C THR A 456 18.54 -34.54 -8.11
N SER A 457 18.33 -34.22 -9.39
CA SER A 457 18.67 -32.91 -10.00
C SER A 457 17.61 -32.36 -10.96
N GLN A 458 16.44 -32.99 -11.09
CA GLN A 458 15.35 -32.55 -11.95
C GLN A 458 14.10 -32.18 -11.13
N ALA A 459 13.13 -31.52 -11.77
CA ALA A 459 11.79 -31.33 -11.22
C ALA A 459 10.99 -32.62 -11.42
N CYS A 460 10.36 -33.12 -10.36
CA CYS A 460 9.87 -34.50 -10.32
C CYS A 460 8.40 -34.68 -9.91
N GLY A 461 7.76 -33.68 -9.28
CA GLY A 461 6.50 -33.79 -8.52
C GLY A 461 5.36 -34.56 -9.21
N THR A 462 5.40 -35.89 -9.18
CA THR A 462 4.57 -36.79 -9.98
C THR A 462 4.50 -38.18 -9.35
N PHE A 463 3.47 -38.95 -9.71
CA PHE A 463 3.35 -40.36 -9.36
C PHE A 463 3.99 -41.26 -10.43
N SER A 464 4.59 -42.37 -10.00
CA SER A 464 5.21 -43.38 -10.87
C SER A 464 4.78 -44.79 -10.47
N THR A 465 4.96 -45.77 -11.36
CA THR A 465 4.76 -47.19 -11.04
C THR A 465 5.97 -47.84 -10.35
N GLY A 466 7.05 -47.09 -10.12
CA GLY A 466 8.26 -47.56 -9.47
C GLY A 466 8.40 -47.10 -8.01
N THR A 467 9.63 -47.11 -7.52
CA THR A 467 10.03 -46.56 -6.22
C THR A 467 11.05 -45.44 -6.45
N PRO A 468 10.79 -44.18 -6.06
CA PRO A 468 9.63 -43.72 -5.30
C PRO A 468 8.31 -43.72 -6.07
N TRP A 469 7.22 -44.01 -5.34
CA TRP A 469 5.85 -43.99 -5.87
C TRP A 469 5.35 -42.57 -6.13
N PHE A 470 5.65 -41.62 -5.24
CA PHE A 470 5.58 -40.18 -5.53
C PHE A 470 6.99 -39.62 -5.48
N GLN A 471 7.45 -39.02 -6.58
CA GLN A 471 8.78 -38.44 -6.70
C GLN A 471 8.70 -36.93 -6.45
N ALA A 472 9.23 -36.47 -5.32
CA ALA A 472 9.20 -35.07 -4.91
C ALA A 472 10.21 -34.19 -5.66
N ASN A 473 9.88 -32.91 -5.75
CA ASN A 473 10.80 -31.85 -6.17
C ASN A 473 11.96 -31.67 -5.16
N VAL A 474 13.11 -31.22 -5.64
CA VAL A 474 14.35 -31.09 -4.84
C VAL A 474 14.47 -29.67 -4.30
N VAL A 475 14.70 -29.53 -3.00
CA VAL A 475 15.11 -28.27 -2.37
C VAL A 475 16.60 -28.34 -2.04
N THR A 476 17.40 -27.50 -2.66
CA THR A 476 18.82 -27.32 -2.32
C THR A 476 18.96 -26.27 -1.22
N VAL A 477 19.71 -26.58 -0.17
CA VAL A 477 19.95 -25.68 0.96
C VAL A 477 21.16 -24.78 0.65
N SER A 478 20.98 -23.46 0.73
CA SER A 478 22.04 -22.45 0.57
C SER A 478 22.60 -21.97 1.92
N ALA A 479 23.86 -21.51 1.93
CA ALA A 479 24.46 -20.76 3.04
C ALA A 479 24.10 -19.25 2.94
N GLY A 480 24.35 -18.49 4.01
CA GLY A 480 24.12 -17.04 4.02
C GLY A 480 24.71 -16.30 2.82
N SER A 481 23.97 -15.32 2.30
CA SER A 481 24.30 -14.66 1.04
C SER A 481 24.10 -13.15 1.12
N VAL A 482 24.85 -12.40 0.30
CA VAL A 482 24.80 -10.93 0.27
C VAL A 482 24.20 -10.48 -1.05
N THR A 483 22.95 -10.02 -1.03
CA THR A 483 22.23 -9.55 -2.22
C THR A 483 22.71 -8.19 -2.70
N SER A 484 23.19 -7.33 -1.80
CA SER A 484 23.92 -6.11 -2.20
C SER A 484 24.81 -5.55 -1.09
N ILE A 485 25.89 -4.89 -1.51
CA ILE A 485 26.54 -3.82 -0.75
C ILE A 485 26.62 -2.64 -1.71
N GLN A 486 26.03 -1.50 -1.32
CA GLN A 486 25.82 -0.37 -2.24
C GLN A 486 25.80 0.98 -1.50
N LYS A 487 25.87 2.09 -2.24
CA LYS A 487 25.84 3.45 -1.70
C LYS A 487 24.54 3.75 -0.96
N ALA A 488 24.62 4.34 0.23
CA ALA A 488 23.43 4.78 0.98
C ALA A 488 22.87 6.09 0.42
N THR A 489 21.64 6.07 -0.12
CA THR A 489 20.90 7.28 -0.52
C THR A 489 20.40 8.07 0.68
N SER A 490 20.16 7.41 1.81
CA SER A 490 19.78 7.99 3.11
C SER A 490 20.89 8.84 3.76
N VAL A 491 22.14 8.66 3.34
CA VAL A 491 23.29 9.45 3.80
C VAL A 491 23.68 10.43 2.69
N ALA A 492 22.93 11.53 2.58
CA ALA A 492 23.08 12.52 1.52
C ALA A 492 24.45 13.22 1.51
N ALA A 493 24.83 13.77 0.35
CA ALA A 493 25.98 14.66 0.23
C ALA A 493 25.75 15.96 1.02
N ALA A 494 26.76 16.43 1.75
CA ALA A 494 26.63 17.58 2.65
C ALA A 494 27.94 18.37 2.80
N ASN A 495 27.81 19.61 3.28
CA ASN A 495 28.94 20.39 3.78
C ASN A 495 29.38 19.86 5.16
N ILE A 496 30.69 19.73 5.39
CA ILE A 496 31.29 19.24 6.63
C ILE A 496 32.35 20.21 7.17
N ALA A 497 32.36 20.39 8.49
CA ALA A 497 33.23 21.36 9.16
C ALA A 497 34.65 20.84 9.43
N LEU A 498 35.61 21.74 9.37
CA LEU A 498 36.98 21.52 9.85
C LEU A 498 36.98 21.42 11.38
N ASN A 499 37.89 20.64 11.95
CA ASN A 499 38.14 20.49 13.40
C ASN A 499 36.98 19.93 14.26
N VAL A 500 35.74 19.91 13.77
CA VAL A 500 34.58 19.33 14.46
C VAL A 500 34.62 17.80 14.38
N PRO A 501 34.38 17.05 15.48
CA PRO A 501 34.28 15.60 15.45
C PRO A 501 32.98 15.11 14.80
N ASN A 502 32.88 13.80 14.56
CA ASN A 502 31.69 13.10 14.10
C ASN A 502 31.05 13.62 12.79
N GLN A 503 31.81 14.33 11.95
CA GLN A 503 31.37 14.71 10.60
C GLN A 503 31.14 13.46 9.76
N VAL A 504 30.01 13.39 9.06
CA VAL A 504 29.68 12.29 8.16
C VAL A 504 30.63 12.30 6.97
N LEU A 505 31.28 11.17 6.69
CA LEU A 505 32.23 11.01 5.57
C LEU A 505 31.61 10.25 4.38
N GLY A 506 30.50 9.54 4.62
CA GLY A 506 29.81 8.71 3.65
C GLY A 506 28.98 7.62 4.32
N GLY A 507 28.21 6.87 3.53
CA GLY A 507 27.49 5.69 4.02
C GLY A 507 27.19 4.67 2.93
N PHE A 508 26.97 3.43 3.36
CA PHE A 508 26.62 2.28 2.52
C PHE A 508 25.48 1.47 3.14
N VAL A 509 24.81 0.68 2.32
CA VAL A 509 23.78 -0.28 2.72
C VAL A 509 24.26 -1.69 2.43
N THR A 510 24.14 -2.59 3.41
CA THR A 510 24.28 -4.04 3.22
C THR A 510 22.89 -4.67 3.20
N ASP A 511 22.64 -5.64 2.30
CA ASP A 511 21.46 -6.50 2.36
C ASP A 511 21.91 -7.97 2.41
N ILE A 512 21.57 -8.64 3.51
CA ILE A 512 22.03 -9.99 3.87
C ILE A 512 20.85 -10.97 3.94
N LYS A 513 21.00 -12.21 3.44
CA LYS A 513 19.99 -13.27 3.43
C LYS A 513 20.48 -14.55 4.12
N GLY A 514 19.54 -15.37 4.58
CA GLY A 514 19.81 -16.63 5.29
C GLY A 514 20.20 -16.43 6.74
N GLU A 515 21.45 -16.02 6.97
CA GLU A 515 22.03 -15.78 8.30
C GLU A 515 22.74 -14.42 8.35
N ALA A 516 22.99 -13.91 9.57
CA ALA A 516 23.90 -12.78 9.72
C ALA A 516 25.32 -13.18 9.31
N ILE A 517 26.09 -12.26 8.71
CA ILE A 517 27.51 -12.49 8.38
C ILE A 517 28.41 -11.69 9.32
N THR A 518 29.58 -12.20 9.63
CA THR A 518 30.63 -11.49 10.38
C THR A 518 31.84 -11.27 9.49
N VAL A 519 32.38 -10.04 9.52
CA VAL A 519 33.56 -9.61 8.77
C VAL A 519 34.62 -9.19 9.77
N GLN A 520 35.82 -9.78 9.72
CA GLN A 520 36.85 -9.58 10.75
C GLN A 520 37.66 -8.28 10.56
N SER A 521 37.84 -7.83 9.32
CA SER A 521 38.44 -6.52 9.06
C SER A 521 37.88 -5.89 7.80
N MET A 522 37.58 -4.59 7.85
CA MET A 522 37.03 -3.83 6.74
C MET A 522 37.98 -2.73 6.30
N THR A 523 38.32 -2.74 5.02
CA THR A 523 39.13 -1.72 4.35
C THR A 523 38.22 -0.70 3.65
N PHE A 524 38.54 0.58 3.82
CA PHE A 524 37.89 1.70 3.14
C PHE A 524 38.96 2.63 2.57
N THR A 525 38.77 3.09 1.33
CA THR A 525 39.69 3.99 0.64
C THR A 525 39.09 5.39 0.57
N ILE A 526 39.80 6.37 1.11
CA ILE A 526 39.46 7.79 1.14
C ILE A 526 40.18 8.47 -0.03
N ALA A 527 39.44 9.27 -0.79
CA ALA A 527 39.97 10.19 -1.77
C ALA A 527 39.56 11.63 -1.40
N THR A 528 40.52 12.55 -1.44
CA THR A 528 40.31 13.98 -1.20
C THR A 528 40.69 14.82 -2.41
N THR A 529 40.29 16.09 -2.44
CA THR A 529 40.63 17.02 -3.54
C THR A 529 41.14 18.37 -3.03
N GLY A 530 41.69 19.17 -3.94
CA GLY A 530 42.42 20.40 -3.62
C GLY A 530 43.84 20.11 -3.12
N THR A 531 44.54 21.15 -2.66
CA THR A 531 45.88 21.03 -2.05
C THR A 531 45.75 20.54 -0.61
N TRP A 532 45.36 19.27 -0.42
CA TRP A 532 45.23 18.61 0.88
C TRP A 532 46.63 18.24 1.45
N SER A 533 47.50 19.25 1.62
CA SER A 533 48.91 19.07 1.96
C SER A 533 49.20 19.29 3.44
N SER A 534 49.38 18.17 4.16
CA SER A 534 50.15 18.05 5.41
C SER A 534 49.84 19.04 6.55
N SER A 535 48.74 18.80 7.25
CA SER A 535 48.60 19.15 8.69
C SER A 535 47.97 18.04 9.54
N GLY A 536 47.36 17.03 8.91
CA GLY A 536 46.85 15.81 9.51
C GLY A 536 46.02 15.03 8.50
N GLY A 537 45.79 13.73 8.76
CA GLY A 537 44.72 12.98 8.10
C GLY A 537 43.37 13.25 8.76
N ILE A 538 42.29 12.67 8.22
CA ILE A 538 41.01 12.57 8.92
C ILE A 538 41.19 11.63 10.12
N THR A 539 40.76 12.07 11.31
CA THR A 539 40.97 11.34 12.58
C THR A 539 39.66 10.88 13.21
N ASN A 540 39.74 10.00 14.21
CA ASN A 540 38.62 9.45 14.97
C ASN A 540 37.53 8.83 14.08
N ILE A 541 37.94 8.15 13.00
CA ILE A 541 37.02 7.59 12.01
C ILE A 541 36.35 6.34 12.60
N THR A 542 35.03 6.38 12.72
CA THR A 542 34.19 5.31 13.25
C THR A 542 33.17 4.85 12.22
N LEU A 543 32.82 3.56 12.26
CA LEU A 543 31.67 3.03 11.55
C LEU A 543 30.47 2.98 12.50
N VAL A 544 29.34 3.53 12.07
CA VAL A 544 28.14 3.70 12.89
C VAL A 544 26.94 3.03 12.20
N ASP A 545 26.12 2.30 12.95
CA ASP A 545 24.93 1.62 12.45
C ASP A 545 23.71 2.57 12.28
N SER A 546 22.58 2.00 11.82
CA SER A 546 21.32 2.74 11.65
C SER A 546 20.67 3.24 12.94
N ASN A 547 21.13 2.78 14.11
CA ASN A 547 20.64 3.18 15.43
C ASN A 547 21.55 4.25 16.08
N GLY A 548 22.69 4.59 15.46
CA GLY A 548 23.68 5.51 15.99
C GLY A 548 24.76 4.85 16.86
N ALA A 549 24.78 3.51 16.97
CA ALA A 549 25.80 2.78 17.71
C ALA A 549 27.09 2.64 16.88
N VAL A 550 28.25 2.89 17.51
CA VAL A 550 29.55 2.61 16.90
C VAL A 550 29.75 1.09 16.86
N VAL A 551 30.02 0.56 15.66
CA VAL A 551 30.28 -0.87 15.42
C VAL A 551 31.74 -1.18 15.10
N ALA A 552 32.54 -0.19 14.69
CA ALA A 552 33.99 -0.32 14.53
C ALA A 552 34.72 1.03 14.70
N GLY A 553 35.99 0.97 15.10
CA GLY A 553 36.87 2.11 15.34
C GLY A 553 36.83 2.67 16.77
N PRO A 554 37.47 3.83 17.01
CA PRO A 554 38.03 4.75 16.01
C PRO A 554 39.32 4.26 15.33
N VAL A 555 39.55 4.71 14.10
CA VAL A 555 40.83 4.61 13.38
C VAL A 555 41.21 5.98 12.79
N ASP A 556 42.50 6.24 12.60
CA ASP A 556 43.01 7.48 12.00
C ASP A 556 43.58 7.23 10.59
N GLU A 557 43.43 8.21 9.70
CA GLU A 557 44.07 8.23 8.39
C GLU A 557 45.57 8.58 8.50
N ALA A 558 46.41 7.87 7.76
CA ALA A 558 47.86 8.05 7.81
C ALA A 558 48.29 9.43 7.28
N THR A 559 48.99 10.20 8.13
CA THR A 559 49.32 11.62 7.92
C THR A 559 50.23 11.95 6.74
N THR A 560 50.83 10.94 6.10
CA THR A 560 51.72 11.07 4.93
C THR A 560 51.03 10.76 3.60
N CYS A 561 49.76 10.36 3.60
CA CYS A 561 49.02 10.00 2.39
C CYS A 561 48.34 11.21 1.75
N THR A 562 48.40 11.29 0.41
CA THR A 562 47.89 12.43 -0.38
C THR A 562 46.82 12.05 -1.41
N SER A 563 46.59 10.75 -1.65
CA SER A 563 45.51 10.23 -2.51
C SER A 563 45.35 8.72 -2.31
N GLY A 564 44.12 8.21 -2.36
CA GLY A 564 43.84 6.76 -2.27
C GLY A 564 44.12 6.15 -0.89
N CYS A 565 43.93 6.93 0.17
CA CYS A 565 44.35 6.58 1.52
C CYS A 565 43.45 5.50 2.13
N THR A 566 44.01 4.33 2.42
CA THR A 566 43.22 3.18 2.89
C THR A 566 43.30 3.04 4.40
N ILE A 567 42.15 3.18 5.07
CA ILE A 567 41.97 2.85 6.48
C ILE A 567 41.48 1.41 6.63
N THR A 568 41.83 0.77 7.74
CA THR A 568 41.41 -0.60 8.06
C THR A 568 40.84 -0.66 9.47
N PHE A 569 39.57 -1.00 9.59
CA PHE A 569 38.99 -1.43 10.86
C PHE A 569 39.38 -2.88 11.12
N THR A 570 39.90 -3.18 12.31
CA THR A 570 40.25 -4.54 12.75
C THR A 570 39.22 -5.16 13.70
N ASP A 571 38.10 -4.46 13.90
CA ASP A 571 36.96 -4.94 14.69
C ASP A 571 36.11 -5.92 13.88
N SER A 572 35.74 -7.05 14.50
CA SER A 572 34.80 -7.99 13.90
C SER A 572 33.38 -7.43 13.91
N VAL A 573 32.84 -7.06 12.74
CA VAL A 573 31.49 -6.51 12.59
C VAL A 573 30.53 -7.57 12.05
N THR A 574 29.42 -7.78 12.75
CA THR A 574 28.32 -8.63 12.29
C THR A 574 27.26 -7.79 11.58
N PHE A 575 27.06 -8.05 10.28
CA PHE A 575 25.95 -7.53 9.50
C PHE A 575 24.73 -8.46 9.64
N PRO A 576 23.62 -8.00 10.25
CA PRO A 576 22.43 -8.84 10.46
C PRO A 576 21.60 -8.97 9.17
N ILE A 577 20.63 -9.89 9.20
CA ILE A 577 19.73 -10.19 8.07
C ILE A 577 18.93 -8.93 7.66
N GLY A 578 18.75 -8.76 6.35
CA GLY A 578 18.01 -7.68 5.70
C GLY A 578 18.85 -6.44 5.38
N ALA A 579 18.19 -5.41 4.85
CA ALA A 579 18.82 -4.15 4.50
C ALA A 579 19.15 -3.31 5.74
N LYS A 580 20.41 -2.89 5.89
CA LYS A 580 20.91 -2.03 6.98
C LYS A 580 21.84 -0.94 6.45
N THR A 581 21.67 0.28 6.94
CA THR A 581 22.54 1.43 6.61
C THR A 581 23.67 1.54 7.62
N TYR A 582 24.89 1.78 7.13
CA TYR A 582 26.06 2.11 7.93
C TYR A 582 26.68 3.42 7.45
N THR A 583 27.13 4.24 8.39
CA THR A 583 27.67 5.59 8.14
C THR A 583 29.07 5.68 8.72
N LEU A 584 30.04 6.15 7.93
CA LEU A 584 31.35 6.53 8.46
C LEU A 584 31.29 7.97 8.97
N LYS A 585 31.84 8.20 10.17
CA LYS A 585 31.97 9.53 10.78
C LYS A 585 33.41 9.75 11.25
N GLY A 586 33.93 10.96 11.16
CA GLY A 586 35.28 11.30 11.63
C GLY A 586 35.47 12.80 11.90
N LYS A 587 36.71 13.22 12.10
CA LYS A 587 37.12 14.61 12.34
C LYS A 587 38.04 15.10 11.22
N ILE A 588 37.61 16.14 10.51
CA ILE A 588 38.37 16.78 9.43
C ILE A 588 39.53 17.61 10.02
N PRO A 589 40.76 17.54 9.46
CA PRO A 589 41.90 18.30 9.95
C PRO A 589 41.75 19.82 9.73
N THR A 590 42.42 20.62 10.55
CA THR A 590 42.34 22.09 10.54
C THR A 590 42.90 22.75 9.28
N GLY A 591 43.81 22.10 8.55
CA GLY A 591 44.37 22.59 7.29
C GLY A 591 43.74 22.01 6.02
N ALA A 592 42.56 21.40 6.09
CA ALA A 592 41.81 20.99 4.90
C ALA A 592 41.30 22.24 4.14
N PRO A 593 41.57 22.40 2.82
CA PRO A 593 41.14 23.61 2.12
C PRO A 593 39.61 23.70 1.97
N SER A 594 39.04 24.89 2.16
CA SER A 594 37.61 25.13 1.97
C SER A 594 37.22 24.88 0.50
N GLY A 595 36.14 24.11 0.28
CA GLY A 595 35.73 23.62 -1.04
C GLY A 595 36.38 22.30 -1.47
N ALA A 596 37.35 21.76 -0.72
CA ALA A 596 37.83 20.40 -0.92
C ALA A 596 36.70 19.39 -0.75
N THR A 597 36.76 18.27 -1.47
CA THR A 597 35.83 17.15 -1.29
C THR A 597 36.48 15.97 -0.58
N VAL A 598 35.65 15.15 0.07
CA VAL A 598 35.99 13.85 0.63
C VAL A 598 35.06 12.80 0.01
N VAL A 599 35.62 11.73 -0.52
CA VAL A 599 34.89 10.57 -1.04
C VAL A 599 35.44 9.32 -0.38
N VAL A 600 34.61 8.68 0.46
CA VAL A 600 34.90 7.33 0.97
C VAL A 600 34.40 6.29 -0.03
N SER A 601 35.17 5.23 -0.20
CA SER A 601 34.81 4.05 -0.99
C SER A 601 35.16 2.76 -0.26
N ALA A 602 34.45 1.67 -0.58
CA ALA A 602 34.73 0.33 -0.08
C ALA A 602 34.79 -0.65 -1.25
N THR A 603 35.70 -1.62 -1.21
CA THR A 603 35.70 -2.76 -2.14
C THR A 603 35.45 -4.03 -1.32
N PRO A 604 34.20 -4.48 -1.13
CA PRO A 604 33.89 -5.47 -0.10
C PRO A 604 34.65 -6.81 -0.22
N ALA A 605 35.05 -7.22 -1.43
CA ALA A 605 35.91 -8.39 -1.63
C ALA A 605 37.35 -8.26 -1.09
N SER A 606 37.81 -7.08 -0.64
CA SER A 606 39.09 -6.90 0.06
C SER A 606 38.96 -6.88 1.59
N TRP A 607 37.77 -7.19 2.12
CA TRP A 607 37.54 -7.42 3.56
C TRP A 607 37.93 -8.85 3.95
N SER A 608 38.27 -9.09 5.22
CA SER A 608 38.81 -10.39 5.68
C SER A 608 37.81 -11.27 6.44
N ASN A 609 38.01 -12.59 6.30
CA ASN A 609 37.34 -13.66 7.04
C ASN A 609 35.80 -13.52 7.13
N ILE A 610 35.19 -13.11 6.02
CA ILE A 610 33.75 -12.97 5.86
C ILE A 610 33.09 -14.34 6.02
N THR A 611 32.34 -14.53 7.09
CA THR A 611 31.78 -15.83 7.48
C THR A 611 30.32 -15.73 7.91
N GLY A 612 29.51 -16.74 7.59
CA GLY A 612 28.16 -16.89 8.16
C GLY A 612 28.23 -17.13 9.67
N GLN A 613 27.49 -16.35 10.47
CA GLN A 613 27.56 -16.38 11.93
C GLN A 613 27.10 -17.73 12.51
N THR A 614 26.19 -18.43 11.84
CA THR A 614 25.63 -19.72 12.28
C THR A 614 26.34 -20.89 11.60
N THR A 615 26.68 -20.77 10.32
CA THR A 615 27.29 -21.88 9.55
C THR A 615 28.81 -21.91 9.60
N GLY A 616 29.48 -20.78 9.81
CA GLY A 616 30.92 -20.63 9.65
C GLY A 616 31.42 -20.69 8.20
N ASN A 617 30.53 -20.79 7.21
CA ASN A 617 30.92 -20.82 5.79
C ASN A 617 31.47 -19.47 5.34
N THR A 618 32.52 -19.49 4.51
CA THR A 618 33.05 -18.28 3.86
C THR A 618 32.04 -17.72 2.85
N ILE A 619 31.67 -16.44 2.97
CA ILE A 619 30.71 -15.78 2.08
C ILE A 619 31.44 -14.80 1.15
N THR A 620 31.25 -14.96 -0.16
CA THR A 620 31.84 -14.06 -1.16
C THR A 620 31.10 -12.73 -1.20
N LEU A 621 31.84 -11.62 -1.10
CA LEU A 621 31.30 -10.26 -1.23
C LEU A 621 31.56 -9.65 -2.63
N PRO A 622 30.82 -8.59 -3.04
CA PRO A 622 31.05 -7.91 -4.31
C PRO A 622 32.47 -7.38 -4.48
N SER A 623 33.04 -7.58 -5.67
CA SER A 623 34.38 -7.10 -6.06
C SER A 623 34.41 -5.70 -6.65
N THR A 624 33.24 -5.10 -6.92
CA THR A 624 33.10 -3.73 -7.40
C THR A 624 33.26 -2.71 -6.27
N ALA A 625 34.05 -1.66 -6.50
CA ALA A 625 34.18 -0.56 -5.55
C ALA A 625 32.86 0.22 -5.42
N VAL A 626 32.42 0.43 -4.19
CA VAL A 626 31.23 1.17 -3.79
C VAL A 626 31.67 2.55 -3.31
N ALA A 627 31.59 3.56 -4.19
CA ALA A 627 31.78 4.96 -3.80
C ALA A 627 30.54 5.49 -3.07
N MET A 628 30.74 6.22 -1.97
CA MET A 628 29.65 6.75 -1.14
C MET A 628 29.14 8.10 -1.68
N ASN A 629 28.41 8.87 -0.87
CA ASN A 629 28.16 10.28 -1.21
C ASN A 629 29.40 11.13 -0.93
N THR A 630 29.73 12.00 -1.89
CA THR A 630 30.77 13.02 -1.75
C THR A 630 30.36 14.02 -0.68
N MET A 631 31.30 14.37 0.20
CA MET A 631 31.14 15.43 1.18
C MET A 631 32.05 16.61 0.82
N THR A 632 31.67 17.83 1.17
CA THR A 632 32.43 19.05 0.84
C THR A 632 32.89 19.74 2.12
N VAL A 633 34.20 19.93 2.29
CA VAL A 633 34.77 20.68 3.41
C VAL A 633 34.39 22.15 3.27
N LYS A 634 33.81 22.72 4.33
CA LYS A 634 33.48 24.15 4.44
C LYS A 634 33.78 24.61 5.87
N GLY A 635 34.26 25.84 6.01
CA GLY A 635 34.24 26.50 7.31
C GLY A 635 32.82 26.96 7.70
N PRO A 636 32.67 27.62 8.85
CA PRO A 636 31.54 28.52 9.09
C PRO A 636 31.34 29.49 7.92
N ALA A 637 30.09 29.72 7.51
CA ALA A 637 29.73 30.73 6.53
C ALA A 637 28.31 31.27 6.78
N LEU A 638 28.13 32.58 6.62
CA LEU A 638 26.86 33.27 6.77
C LEU A 638 26.82 34.44 5.79
N ASN A 639 25.75 34.53 4.99
CA ASN A 639 25.44 35.71 4.19
C ASN A 639 24.11 36.33 4.65
N VAL A 640 24.09 37.64 4.90
CA VAL A 640 22.88 38.36 5.35
C VAL A 640 22.35 39.28 4.25
N THR A 641 21.07 39.14 3.91
CA THR A 641 20.42 39.91 2.84
C THR A 641 19.05 40.41 3.25
N VAL A 642 18.62 41.55 2.69
CA VAL A 642 17.26 42.05 2.80
C VAL A 642 16.35 41.33 1.80
N ASP A 643 15.16 40.91 2.24
CA ASP A 643 14.14 40.34 1.39
C ASP A 643 13.37 41.42 0.60
N SER A 644 12.82 41.07 -0.56
CA SER A 644 12.01 41.98 -1.39
C SER A 644 10.57 42.17 -0.88
N SER A 645 10.22 41.54 0.25
CA SER A 645 8.93 41.64 0.92
C SER A 645 9.14 42.02 2.40
N PRO A 646 8.43 43.03 2.94
CA PRO A 646 7.51 43.92 2.22
C PRO A 646 8.25 44.83 1.22
N SER A 647 7.55 45.26 0.18
CA SER A 647 8.03 46.34 -0.69
C SER A 647 7.85 47.71 0.00
N ALA A 648 8.49 48.75 -0.57
CA ALA A 648 8.17 50.13 -0.20
C ALA A 648 6.66 50.40 -0.34
N GLN A 649 6.05 51.02 0.67
CA GLN A 649 4.60 51.25 0.73
C GLN A 649 4.22 52.38 1.70
N SER A 650 2.96 52.80 1.63
CA SER A 650 2.32 53.62 2.67
C SER A 650 2.02 52.81 3.94
N ILE A 651 2.35 53.38 5.09
CA ILE A 651 2.10 52.87 6.44
C ILE A 651 1.33 53.93 7.26
N VAL A 652 0.68 53.52 8.36
CA VAL A 652 -0.03 54.45 9.27
C VAL A 652 0.66 54.52 10.63
N SER A 653 0.43 55.62 11.35
CA SER A 653 0.92 55.81 12.72
C SER A 653 0.01 55.14 13.76
N GLY A 654 0.51 54.98 14.98
CA GLY A 654 -0.22 54.42 16.13
C GLY A 654 -0.05 52.92 16.37
N GLY A 655 0.44 52.16 15.38
CA GLY A 655 0.54 50.70 15.45
C GLY A 655 1.94 50.13 15.21
N GLN A 656 2.09 48.83 15.47
CA GLN A 656 3.31 48.08 15.09
C GLN A 656 3.26 47.69 13.60
N VAL A 657 4.32 48.03 12.88
CA VAL A 657 4.47 47.86 11.43
C VAL A 657 5.64 46.93 11.13
N LEU A 658 5.48 46.03 10.15
CA LEU A 658 6.56 45.24 9.57
C LEU A 658 7.38 46.13 8.62
N PHE A 659 8.66 46.33 8.93
CA PHE A 659 9.56 47.15 8.12
C PHE A 659 10.29 46.29 7.08
N THR A 660 11.03 45.29 7.54
CA THR A 660 11.97 44.55 6.68
C THR A 660 12.05 43.09 7.11
N ASN A 661 12.12 42.16 6.16
CA ASN A 661 12.52 40.79 6.43
C ASN A 661 14.00 40.59 6.03
N TYR A 662 14.73 39.83 6.85
CA TYR A 662 16.17 39.59 6.70
C TYR A 662 16.46 38.11 6.59
N LYS A 663 17.17 37.71 5.52
CA LYS A 663 17.59 36.33 5.25
C LYS A 663 19.01 36.11 5.72
N PHE A 664 19.17 35.20 6.67
CA PHE A 664 20.42 34.69 7.22
C PHE A 664 20.71 33.35 6.55
N ASP A 665 21.54 33.37 5.50
CA ASP A 665 21.86 32.21 4.67
C ASP A 665 23.13 31.51 5.17
N ALA A 666 22.95 30.33 5.77
CA ALA A 666 24.02 29.42 6.18
C ALA A 666 24.09 28.17 5.28
N SER A 667 23.52 28.23 4.07
CA SER A 667 23.51 27.10 3.11
C SER A 667 24.91 26.60 2.77
N GLN A 668 25.86 27.53 2.64
CA GLN A 668 27.26 27.27 2.31
C GLN A 668 28.15 26.90 3.51
N SER A 669 27.60 26.85 4.72
CA SER A 669 28.35 26.57 5.95
C SER A 669 28.64 25.08 6.15
N GLY A 670 29.78 24.78 6.77
CA GLY A 670 30.15 23.44 7.26
C GLY A 670 29.56 23.07 8.62
N GLU A 671 29.12 24.05 9.42
CA GLU A 671 28.51 23.88 10.75
C GLU A 671 27.43 24.94 11.02
N ASP A 672 26.62 24.71 12.05
CA ASP A 672 25.61 25.67 12.49
C ASP A 672 26.28 26.96 12.97
N ILE A 673 25.66 28.10 12.67
CA ILE A 673 26.16 29.44 12.98
C ILE A 673 25.39 30.01 14.17
N ARG A 674 26.07 30.73 15.08
CA ARG A 674 25.43 31.48 16.16
C ARG A 674 25.84 32.95 16.17
N THR A 675 24.90 33.83 16.49
CA THR A 675 25.15 35.26 16.78
C THR A 675 24.35 35.73 17.99
N GLY A 676 24.86 36.72 18.72
CA GLY A 676 24.18 37.35 19.86
C GLY A 676 23.67 38.78 19.58
N SER A 677 24.00 39.37 18.44
CA SER A 677 23.64 40.75 18.11
C SER A 677 23.69 41.02 16.62
N ILE A 678 22.71 41.75 16.11
CA ILE A 678 22.53 42.02 14.67
C ILE A 678 22.56 43.54 14.43
N PRO A 679 23.57 44.09 13.73
CA PRO A 679 23.57 45.47 13.27
C PRO A 679 22.64 45.61 12.06
N LEU A 680 21.68 46.53 12.13
CA LEU A 680 20.76 46.84 11.03
C LEU A 680 20.87 48.32 10.67
N GLN A 681 20.97 48.63 9.37
CA GLN A 681 21.11 49.99 8.90
C GLN A 681 19.78 50.74 9.05
N TYR A 682 19.73 51.77 9.88
CA TYR A 682 18.58 52.66 9.99
C TYR A 682 18.75 53.89 9.09
N SER A 683 17.66 54.36 8.50
CA SER A 683 17.59 55.61 7.74
C SER A 683 16.17 56.18 7.76
N TRP A 684 16.07 57.49 7.63
CA TRP A 684 14.81 58.21 7.65
C TRP A 684 14.90 59.51 6.85
N VAL A 685 13.74 60.08 6.50
CA VAL A 685 13.62 61.40 5.84
C VAL A 685 12.41 62.13 6.45
N THR A 686 12.58 63.42 6.78
CA THR A 686 11.68 64.32 7.54
C THR A 686 11.22 63.89 8.94
N ALA A 687 11.25 62.59 9.24
CA ALA A 687 10.96 62.04 10.55
C ALA A 687 12.03 62.37 11.61
N GLU A 688 11.68 62.16 12.87
CA GLU A 688 12.61 62.11 14.01
C GLU A 688 12.87 60.65 14.41
N PRO A 689 14.11 60.23 14.75
CA PRO A 689 14.42 58.84 15.11
C PRO A 689 13.51 58.23 16.19
N GLU A 690 13.19 59.02 17.22
CA GLU A 690 12.38 58.60 18.39
C GLU A 690 10.89 58.40 18.07
N GLN A 691 10.45 58.72 16.85
CA GLN A 691 9.11 58.37 16.37
C GLN A 691 8.98 56.88 16.02
N LEU A 692 10.07 56.13 15.91
CA LEU A 692 10.02 54.67 16.01
C LEU A 692 10.33 54.23 17.44
N THR A 693 9.52 53.31 17.94
CA THR A 693 9.70 52.68 19.26
C THR A 693 9.46 51.19 19.18
N SER A 694 9.80 50.44 20.21
CA SER A 694 9.53 48.99 20.29
C SER A 694 10.01 48.19 19.07
N CYS A 695 11.18 48.53 18.54
CA CYS A 695 11.78 47.82 17.41
C CYS A 695 12.31 46.44 17.85
N GLN A 696 11.78 45.39 17.24
CA GLN A 696 12.06 44.00 17.59
C GLN A 696 12.21 43.11 16.34
N LEU A 697 13.18 42.21 16.38
CA LEU A 697 13.32 41.11 15.43
C LEU A 697 12.48 39.91 15.88
N PHE A 698 11.81 39.25 14.93
CA PHE A 698 10.97 38.08 15.18
C PHE A 698 11.43 36.87 14.37
N ASP A 699 11.53 35.70 15.02
CA ASP A 699 11.55 34.39 14.37
C ASP A 699 10.11 33.85 14.38
N GLY A 700 9.41 34.01 13.25
CA GLY A 700 7.96 33.78 13.14
C GLY A 700 7.14 34.68 14.07
N ALA A 701 6.61 34.11 15.15
CA ALA A 701 5.85 34.81 16.18
C ALA A 701 6.69 35.22 17.40
N THR A 702 7.91 34.69 17.55
CA THR A 702 8.75 34.86 18.73
C THR A 702 9.65 36.08 18.58
N ALA A 703 9.48 37.10 19.43
CA ALA A 703 10.42 38.23 19.51
C ALA A 703 11.77 37.74 20.08
N LEU A 704 12.87 38.22 19.49
CA LEU A 704 14.24 37.81 19.83
C LEU A 704 14.99 38.81 20.72
N ASN A 705 14.47 40.02 20.86
CA ASN A 705 15.01 41.07 21.73
C ASN A 705 13.86 41.75 22.50
N THR A 706 13.77 41.53 23.80
CA THR A 706 12.64 41.96 24.65
C THR A 706 13.11 42.71 25.89
N GLY A 707 12.18 43.31 26.64
CA GLY A 707 12.50 44.09 27.83
C GLY A 707 13.51 45.19 27.52
N SER A 708 14.64 45.21 28.22
CA SER A 708 15.74 46.17 28.01
C SER A 708 16.47 46.04 26.68
N ASN A 709 16.34 44.91 25.97
CA ASN A 709 16.96 44.70 24.65
C ASN A 709 16.07 45.20 23.50
N THR A 710 14.86 45.69 23.81
CA THR A 710 13.95 46.30 22.84
C THR A 710 14.55 47.61 22.31
N VAL A 711 14.73 47.72 20.99
CA VAL A 711 15.39 48.88 20.38
C VAL A 711 14.42 50.05 20.28
N ASN A 712 14.87 51.25 20.66
CA ASN A 712 14.19 52.52 20.42
C ASN A 712 15.26 53.48 19.85
N PRO A 713 15.23 53.82 18.55
CA PRO A 713 16.22 54.72 17.95
C PRO A 713 16.22 56.10 18.65
N ALA A 714 17.40 56.56 19.07
CA ALA A 714 17.54 57.81 19.82
C ALA A 714 17.72 59.03 18.90
N SER A 715 17.29 60.21 19.35
CA SER A 715 17.49 61.51 18.67
C SER A 715 18.96 61.87 18.40
N THR A 716 19.92 61.20 19.04
CA THR A 716 21.35 61.36 18.76
C THR A 716 21.80 60.74 17.44
N ILE A 717 20.98 59.89 16.80
CA ILE A 717 21.29 59.34 15.48
C ILE A 717 20.93 60.41 14.44
N SER A 718 21.92 61.17 13.96
CA SER A 718 21.70 62.34 13.09
C SER A 718 21.88 62.08 11.59
N THR A 719 22.38 60.90 11.22
CA THR A 719 22.55 60.42 9.83
C THR A 719 22.31 58.92 9.77
N ALA A 720 22.03 58.40 8.57
CA ALA A 720 21.94 56.96 8.33
C ALA A 720 23.14 56.18 8.91
N GLY A 721 22.89 55.04 9.54
CA GLY A 721 23.91 54.25 10.23
C GLY A 721 23.35 52.99 10.90
N ASP A 722 24.24 52.12 11.38
CA ASP A 722 23.85 50.82 11.93
C ASP A 722 23.41 50.92 13.40
N VAL A 723 22.26 50.33 13.71
CA VAL A 723 21.70 50.17 15.06
C VAL A 723 21.78 48.70 15.46
N THR A 724 22.37 48.40 16.61
CA THR A 724 22.62 47.02 17.05
C THR A 724 21.45 46.46 17.85
N PHE A 725 20.85 45.38 17.35
CA PHE A 725 19.83 44.59 18.04
C PHE A 725 20.52 43.47 18.83
N THR A 726 20.76 43.69 20.13
CA THR A 726 21.18 42.64 21.05
C THR A 726 20.04 41.65 21.26
N LEU A 727 20.31 40.34 21.20
CA LEU A 727 19.29 39.30 21.34
C LEU A 727 19.25 38.75 22.78
N ASP A 728 18.07 38.35 23.23
CA ASP A 728 17.83 37.79 24.58
C ASP A 728 18.54 36.44 24.78
N SER A 729 18.83 35.75 23.66
CA SER A 729 19.65 34.54 23.61
C SER A 729 20.34 34.45 22.24
N GLN A 730 21.42 33.67 22.14
CA GLN A 730 22.14 33.50 20.88
C GLN A 730 21.26 32.82 19.83
N LEU A 731 21.03 33.50 18.71
CA LEU A 731 20.31 32.94 17.58
C LEU A 731 21.19 31.93 16.86
N VAL A 732 20.72 30.68 16.78
CA VAL A 732 21.33 29.63 15.96
C VAL A 732 20.65 29.57 14.59
N ILE A 733 21.46 29.55 13.54
CA ILE A 733 21.09 29.31 12.15
C ILE A 733 21.72 27.96 11.74
N PRO A 734 20.93 26.89 11.54
CA PRO A 734 21.47 25.58 11.15
C PRO A 734 22.14 25.61 9.77
N LYS A 735 23.21 24.84 9.58
CA LYS A 735 23.87 24.72 8.27
C LYS A 735 22.94 24.16 7.20
N GLY A 736 23.17 24.55 5.96
CA GLY A 736 22.31 24.11 4.85
C GLY A 736 20.96 24.81 4.80
N THR A 737 20.70 25.79 5.69
CA THR A 737 19.40 26.49 5.79
C THR A 737 19.53 27.99 5.58
N ILE A 738 18.40 28.62 5.25
CA ILE A 738 18.21 30.07 5.28
C ILE A 738 17.15 30.35 6.35
N LYS A 739 17.46 31.20 7.33
CA LYS A 739 16.49 31.69 8.32
C LYS A 739 16.04 33.09 7.97
N THR A 740 14.73 33.35 7.98
CA THR A 740 14.16 34.68 7.77
C THR A 740 13.72 35.27 9.10
N LEU A 741 14.20 36.48 9.44
CA LEU A 741 13.74 37.26 10.60
C LEU A 741 12.94 38.46 10.14
N ALA A 742 11.87 38.80 10.86
CA ALA A 742 11.01 39.95 10.58
C ALA A 742 11.29 41.09 11.57
N LEU A 743 11.75 42.25 11.10
CA LEU A 743 11.86 43.46 11.92
C LEU A 743 10.52 44.21 11.94
N LYS A 744 9.99 44.45 13.14
CA LYS A 744 8.80 45.27 13.36
C LYS A 744 9.11 46.39 14.34
N CYS A 745 8.55 47.57 14.13
CA CYS A 745 8.62 48.70 15.06
C CYS A 745 7.23 49.33 15.24
N THR A 746 6.97 49.92 16.39
CA THR A 746 5.80 50.77 16.64
C THR A 746 6.05 52.17 16.10
N VAL A 747 5.13 52.64 15.26
CA VAL A 747 5.18 53.98 14.64
C VAL A 747 4.40 54.95 15.53
N SER A 748 5.08 55.97 16.06
CA SER A 748 4.49 56.95 16.97
C SER A 748 3.34 57.73 16.33
N THR A 749 2.30 58.05 17.10
CA THR A 749 1.23 58.98 16.67
C THR A 749 1.72 60.41 16.40
N ALA A 750 2.97 60.73 16.74
CA ALA A 750 3.59 62.03 16.51
C ALA A 750 4.29 62.17 15.13
N THR A 751 4.25 61.16 14.26
CA THR A 751 4.76 61.26 12.87
C THR A 751 3.86 62.12 11.98
N SER A 752 4.47 62.88 11.07
CA SER A 752 3.80 63.65 10.03
C SER A 752 3.55 62.85 8.75
N ASN A 753 2.58 63.29 7.95
CA ASN A 753 2.35 62.70 6.62
C ASN A 753 3.55 62.99 5.68
N ASN A 754 4.00 61.96 4.96
CA ASN A 754 5.23 61.88 4.17
C ASN A 754 6.54 61.60 4.93
N ASP A 755 6.51 61.48 6.26
CA ASP A 755 7.67 60.98 7.02
C ASP A 755 8.07 59.59 6.54
N LYS A 756 9.38 59.34 6.43
CA LYS A 756 9.91 58.11 5.85
C LYS A 756 10.88 57.43 6.78
N PHE A 757 10.80 56.12 6.81
CA PHE A 757 11.69 55.23 7.54
C PHE A 757 12.05 54.04 6.65
N ASN A 758 13.30 53.61 6.69
CA ASN A 758 13.74 52.38 6.05
C ASN A 758 14.81 51.67 6.91
N TRP A 759 14.77 50.35 6.87
CA TRP A 759 15.64 49.47 7.65
C TRP A 759 16.32 48.47 6.72
N GLY A 760 17.64 48.52 6.67
CA GLY A 760 18.49 47.79 5.75
C GLY A 760 19.55 46.94 6.42
N VAL A 761 20.56 46.52 5.67
CA VAL A 761 21.80 45.90 6.14
C VAL A 761 22.99 46.50 5.39
N ASN A 762 24.05 46.80 6.13
CA ASN A 762 25.27 47.47 5.64
C ASN A 762 26.56 46.89 6.25
N ASN A 763 26.45 46.25 7.42
CA ASN A 763 27.46 45.35 7.96
C ASN A 763 26.78 44.02 8.36
N PRO A 764 27.49 42.89 8.34
CA PRO A 764 26.97 41.63 8.85
C PRO A 764 27.03 41.59 10.39
N PRO A 765 26.26 40.69 11.04
CA PRO A 765 26.44 40.40 12.46
C PRO A 765 27.78 39.69 12.72
N THR A 766 28.39 39.93 13.88
CA THR A 766 29.46 39.06 14.37
C THR A 766 28.86 37.70 14.76
N ALA A 767 29.40 36.62 14.22
CA ALA A 767 28.95 35.27 14.43
C ALA A 767 30.12 34.30 14.65
N THR A 768 29.83 33.09 15.12
CA THR A 768 30.82 32.01 15.27
C THR A 768 30.24 30.67 14.86
N GLY A 769 31.11 29.73 14.49
CA GLY A 769 30.74 28.31 14.39
C GLY A 769 30.32 27.78 15.76
N VAL A 770 29.14 27.14 15.83
CA VAL A 770 28.58 26.59 17.09
C VAL A 770 29.45 25.48 17.67
N ALA A 771 30.07 24.66 16.81
CA ALA A 771 30.74 23.42 17.20
C ALA A 771 32.27 23.51 17.16
N SER A 772 32.84 24.28 16.24
CA SER A 772 34.29 24.60 16.24
C SER A 772 34.64 25.73 17.21
N GLY A 773 33.68 26.63 17.49
CA GLY A 773 33.94 27.88 18.21
C GLY A 773 34.74 28.90 17.41
N SER A 774 34.98 28.68 16.11
CA SER A 774 35.81 29.53 15.28
C SER A 774 35.08 30.78 14.79
N ASP A 775 35.82 31.89 14.77
CA ASP A 775 35.48 33.11 14.03
C ASP A 775 35.63 32.88 12.52
N PHE A 776 34.97 33.71 11.71
CA PHE A 776 35.07 33.70 10.25
C PHE A 776 34.80 35.12 9.71
N THR A 777 34.70 35.26 8.38
CA THR A 777 34.24 36.50 7.74
C THR A 777 32.84 36.26 7.21
N GLU A 778 31.85 36.84 7.87
CA GLU A 778 30.48 36.93 7.37
C GLU A 778 30.43 37.85 6.14
N THR A 779 29.40 37.67 5.31
CA THR A 779 29.08 38.61 4.23
C THR A 779 27.68 39.18 4.40
N ASN A 780 27.44 40.33 3.80
CA ASN A 780 26.10 40.84 3.55
C ASN A 780 25.98 41.31 2.09
N THR A 781 24.76 41.63 1.68
CA THR A 781 24.54 42.42 0.45
C THR A 781 23.94 43.76 0.87
N ASP A 782 24.72 44.83 0.69
CA ASP A 782 24.35 46.20 1.08
C ASP A 782 23.00 46.58 0.46
N ASN A 783 22.03 46.89 1.32
CA ASN A 783 20.68 47.22 0.90
C ASN A 783 20.00 48.05 1.99
N VAL A 784 19.63 49.28 1.67
CA VAL A 784 18.97 50.24 2.57
C VAL A 784 17.55 49.82 3.00
N GLY A 785 16.97 48.82 2.33
CA GLY A 785 15.65 48.28 2.62
C GLY A 785 14.48 49.07 2.03
N PRO A 786 13.24 48.56 2.20
CA PRO A 786 12.04 49.19 1.69
C PRO A 786 11.74 50.50 2.41
N ILE A 787 11.38 51.54 1.63
CA ILE A 787 10.94 52.83 2.19
C ILE A 787 9.47 52.73 2.62
N MET A 788 9.26 52.79 3.93
CA MET A 788 7.93 52.94 4.51
C MET A 788 7.63 54.43 4.67
N THR A 789 6.54 54.89 4.04
CA THR A 789 6.12 56.30 4.08
C THR A 789 4.85 56.44 4.92
N VAL A 790 4.87 57.32 5.92
CA VAL A 790 3.70 57.62 6.76
C VAL A 790 2.63 58.34 5.94
N ALA A 791 1.43 57.79 5.96
CA ALA A 791 0.23 58.34 5.35
C ALA A 791 -0.97 58.15 6.29
N THR A 792 -2.06 58.89 6.04
CA THR A 792 -3.32 58.69 6.78
C THR A 792 -4.07 57.45 6.29
N GLY A 793 -4.68 56.72 7.22
CA GLY A 793 -5.68 55.70 6.88
C GLY A 793 -6.89 56.32 6.19
N SER A 794 -7.51 55.59 5.26
CA SER A 794 -8.77 56.03 4.63
C SER A 794 -9.56 54.84 4.08
N PHE A 795 -10.81 55.07 3.72
CA PHE A 795 -11.56 54.15 2.85
C PHE A 795 -12.45 54.93 1.89
N ALA A 796 -12.82 54.31 0.78
CA ALA A 796 -13.74 54.84 -0.22
C ALA A 796 -15.04 54.02 -0.22
N VAL A 797 -16.12 54.66 -0.69
CA VAL A 797 -17.44 54.04 -0.86
C VAL A 797 -17.95 54.32 -2.27
N SER A 798 -18.47 53.31 -2.96
CA SER A 798 -19.18 53.46 -4.24
C SER A 798 -20.37 52.51 -4.34
N VAL A 799 -21.22 52.72 -5.34
CA VAL A 799 -22.13 51.67 -5.81
C VAL A 799 -21.31 50.70 -6.67
N ASP A 800 -21.62 49.40 -6.59
CA ASP A 800 -20.99 48.35 -7.41
C ASP A 800 -21.81 48.06 -8.68
N SER A 801 -21.15 47.60 -9.75
CA SER A 801 -21.80 47.26 -11.02
C SER A 801 -22.67 45.99 -10.96
N SER A 802 -22.61 45.21 -9.87
CA SER A 802 -23.59 44.15 -9.56
C SER A 802 -24.93 44.66 -9.00
N SER A 803 -25.07 45.98 -8.79
CA SER A 803 -26.34 46.59 -8.37
C SER A 803 -27.45 46.37 -9.41
N PRO A 804 -28.72 46.16 -8.99
CA PRO A 804 -29.83 45.98 -9.92
C PRO A 804 -29.99 47.15 -10.91
N SER A 805 -30.37 46.82 -12.14
CA SER A 805 -30.90 47.78 -13.09
C SER A 805 -32.29 48.28 -12.65
N TYR A 806 -32.80 49.33 -13.31
CA TYR A 806 -34.17 49.80 -13.10
C TYR A 806 -35.18 48.65 -13.19
N ALA A 807 -36.12 48.60 -12.25
CA ALA A 807 -37.19 47.63 -12.19
C ALA A 807 -38.49 48.26 -11.69
N LEU A 808 -39.62 47.63 -12.02
CA LEU A 808 -40.91 47.88 -11.36
C LEU A 808 -41.01 46.97 -10.13
N VAL A 809 -41.59 47.50 -9.05
CA VAL A 809 -41.78 46.78 -7.78
C VAL A 809 -43.19 47.06 -7.26
N ALA A 810 -43.84 46.03 -6.70
CA ALA A 810 -45.17 46.17 -6.13
C ALA A 810 -45.11 46.80 -4.71
N GLY A 811 -46.10 47.62 -4.36
CA GLY A 811 -46.33 48.02 -2.97
C GLY A 811 -46.44 46.80 -2.05
N GLY A 812 -45.97 46.92 -0.80
CA GLY A 812 -45.92 45.81 0.17
C GLY A 812 -44.77 44.81 -0.06
N SER A 813 -43.98 44.92 -1.13
CA SER A 813 -42.87 44.00 -1.41
C SER A 813 -41.76 44.09 -0.35
N THR A 814 -41.44 42.96 0.29
CA THR A 814 -40.38 42.85 1.32
C THR A 814 -39.06 42.31 0.78
N GLY A 815 -37.93 42.73 1.36
CA GLY A 815 -36.60 42.16 1.11
C GLY A 815 -36.05 42.36 -0.31
N VAL A 816 -36.56 43.36 -1.04
CA VAL A 816 -36.20 43.70 -2.42
C VAL A 816 -34.79 44.28 -2.47
N THR A 817 -33.89 43.74 -3.30
CA THR A 817 -32.54 44.32 -3.47
C THR A 817 -32.64 45.66 -4.21
N VAL A 818 -32.12 46.72 -3.61
CA VAL A 818 -32.16 48.11 -4.16
C VAL A 818 -30.79 48.63 -4.59
N GLY A 819 -29.70 48.00 -4.14
CA GLY A 819 -28.33 48.34 -4.53
C GLY A 819 -27.28 47.43 -3.91
N VAL A 820 -26.06 47.48 -4.42
CA VAL A 820 -24.88 46.86 -3.82
C VAL A 820 -23.83 47.95 -3.62
N ILE A 821 -23.40 48.15 -2.38
CA ILE A 821 -22.38 49.12 -1.99
C ILE A 821 -21.02 48.42 -1.96
N LYS A 822 -20.00 49.09 -2.49
CA LYS A 822 -18.61 48.67 -2.43
C LYS A 822 -17.82 49.58 -1.49
N PHE A 823 -17.07 48.96 -0.59
CA PHE A 823 -16.13 49.62 0.31
C PHE A 823 -14.70 49.18 -0.05
N ARG A 824 -13.75 50.10 -0.04
CA ARG A 824 -12.32 49.79 -0.22
C ARG A 824 -11.48 50.57 0.78
N ALA A 825 -10.73 49.88 1.64
CA ALA A 825 -9.79 50.50 2.58
C ALA A 825 -8.41 50.74 1.93
N THR A 826 -7.72 51.80 2.34
CA THR A 826 -6.44 52.26 1.76
C THR A 826 -5.47 52.65 2.87
N ASN A 827 -4.18 52.37 2.67
CA ASN A 827 -3.06 52.54 3.63
C ASN A 827 -3.11 51.63 4.88
N GLU A 828 -4.29 51.41 5.47
CA GLU A 828 -4.55 50.41 6.51
C GLU A 828 -5.88 49.64 6.26
N ALA A 829 -6.19 48.67 7.12
CA ALA A 829 -7.50 48.02 7.17
C ALA A 829 -8.44 48.82 8.09
N VAL A 830 -9.75 48.72 7.88
CA VAL A 830 -10.76 49.52 8.62
C VAL A 830 -11.88 48.62 9.15
N ASN A 831 -12.24 48.79 10.41
CA ASN A 831 -13.45 48.21 11.00
C ASN A 831 -14.64 49.17 10.78
N LEU A 832 -15.44 48.92 9.73
CA LEU A 832 -16.64 49.68 9.40
C LEU A 832 -17.72 49.45 10.47
N THR A 833 -18.34 50.51 10.97
CA THR A 833 -19.34 50.46 12.08
C THR A 833 -20.66 51.14 11.74
N LYS A 834 -20.69 52.10 10.81
CA LYS A 834 -21.93 52.76 10.35
C LYS A 834 -21.94 52.94 8.84
N VAL A 835 -23.14 52.90 8.27
CA VAL A 835 -23.41 53.20 6.86
C VAL A 835 -24.70 54.02 6.78
N GLY A 836 -24.62 55.23 6.24
CA GLY A 836 -25.79 56.02 5.86
C GLY A 836 -26.32 55.61 4.47
N LEU A 837 -27.61 55.74 4.29
CA LEU A 837 -28.35 55.46 3.06
C LEU A 837 -29.30 56.65 2.80
N ASP A 838 -29.24 57.26 1.61
CA ASP A 838 -30.02 58.44 1.24
C ASP A 838 -31.03 58.15 0.13
N VAL A 839 -32.21 58.78 0.21
CA VAL A 839 -33.28 58.70 -0.80
C VAL A 839 -33.09 59.81 -1.83
N THR A 840 -32.31 59.54 -2.87
CA THR A 840 -31.81 60.56 -3.82
C THR A 840 -32.79 60.91 -4.96
N ALA A 841 -33.98 60.30 -4.99
CA ALA A 841 -34.83 60.29 -6.17
C ALA A 841 -35.75 61.52 -6.30
N VAL A 842 -35.21 62.61 -6.85
CA VAL A 842 -35.98 63.83 -7.19
C VAL A 842 -36.17 63.93 -8.71
N SER A 843 -37.18 63.23 -9.24
CA SER A 843 -37.63 63.38 -10.64
C SER A 843 -39.00 64.04 -10.75
N THR A 844 -39.24 64.79 -11.83
CA THR A 844 -40.54 65.42 -12.11
C THR A 844 -41.65 64.37 -12.16
N GLY A 845 -42.62 64.47 -11.24
CA GLY A 845 -43.72 63.51 -11.08
C GLY A 845 -43.62 62.62 -9.84
N ASN A 846 -42.50 62.64 -9.10
CA ASN A 846 -42.42 62.04 -7.77
C ASN A 846 -43.19 62.89 -6.72
N SER A 847 -43.57 62.25 -5.61
CA SER A 847 -44.07 62.92 -4.41
C SER A 847 -42.97 63.72 -3.67
N ASN A 848 -43.38 64.57 -2.72
CA ASN A 848 -42.44 65.33 -1.89
C ASN A 848 -41.81 64.51 -0.74
N ASN A 849 -42.29 63.29 -0.49
CA ASN A 849 -41.97 62.47 0.68
C ASN A 849 -41.57 61.04 0.23
N VAL A 850 -40.66 60.92 -0.75
CA VAL A 850 -40.33 59.63 -1.39
C VAL A 850 -39.80 58.60 -0.38
N GLU A 851 -39.17 59.05 0.70
CA GLU A 851 -38.71 58.22 1.83
C GLU A 851 -39.84 57.49 2.55
N ALA A 852 -41.06 58.05 2.58
CA ALA A 852 -42.23 57.41 3.21
C ALA A 852 -42.68 56.14 2.48
N ASN A 853 -42.25 55.91 1.24
CA ASN A 853 -42.50 54.65 0.51
C ASN A 853 -41.70 53.46 1.08
N VAL A 854 -40.65 53.71 1.87
CA VAL A 854 -39.72 52.67 2.34
C VAL A 854 -40.04 52.29 3.79
N GLY A 855 -40.04 51.00 4.07
CA GLY A 855 -40.07 50.45 5.43
C GLY A 855 -38.66 50.30 5.99
N THR A 856 -38.26 49.05 6.23
CA THR A 856 -36.93 48.74 6.76
C THR A 856 -35.92 48.56 5.63
N LEU A 857 -34.75 49.16 5.78
CA LEU A 857 -33.55 48.87 5.00
C LEU A 857 -32.67 47.87 5.76
N TYR A 858 -32.12 46.89 5.05
CA TYR A 858 -31.28 45.82 5.59
C TYR A 858 -29.96 45.77 4.82
N LEU A 859 -28.85 45.69 5.54
CA LEU A 859 -27.52 45.60 4.98
C LEU A 859 -26.99 44.18 5.17
N TYR A 860 -26.63 43.49 4.09
CA TYR A 860 -26.10 42.13 4.11
C TYR A 860 -24.68 42.09 3.56
N ASN A 861 -23.80 41.27 4.14
CA ASN A 861 -22.50 40.98 3.54
C ASN A 861 -22.61 40.01 2.35
N ALA A 862 -21.50 39.78 1.65
CA ALA A 862 -21.43 38.86 0.52
C ALA A 862 -21.77 37.39 0.84
N SER A 863 -21.82 36.97 2.12
CA SER A 863 -22.28 35.63 2.54
C SER A 863 -23.75 35.58 2.95
N GLY A 864 -24.51 36.66 2.79
CA GLY A 864 -25.93 36.74 3.18
C GLY A 864 -26.17 36.92 4.68
N THR A 865 -25.15 37.29 5.46
CA THR A 865 -25.28 37.61 6.89
C THR A 865 -25.78 39.04 7.07
N LEU A 866 -26.82 39.24 7.90
CA LEU A 866 -27.35 40.56 8.22
C LEU A 866 -26.35 41.35 9.08
N LEU A 867 -25.82 42.44 8.53
CA LEU A 867 -24.89 43.34 9.20
C LEU A 867 -25.60 44.37 10.08
N GLY A 868 -26.78 44.84 9.68
CA GLY A 868 -27.55 45.86 10.40
C GLY A 868 -28.77 46.34 9.62
N THR A 869 -29.57 47.20 10.23
CA THR A 869 -30.80 47.77 9.65
C THR A 869 -30.88 49.28 9.81
N ALA A 870 -31.63 49.94 8.93
CA ALA A 870 -31.92 51.36 8.98
C ALA A 870 -33.39 51.64 8.62
N GLN A 871 -33.93 52.76 9.09
CA GLN A 871 -35.27 53.26 8.76
C GLN A 871 -35.21 54.78 8.63
N PHE A 872 -35.99 55.34 7.70
CA PHE A 872 -36.17 56.79 7.61
C PHE A 872 -37.06 57.30 8.74
N THR A 873 -36.88 58.55 9.17
CA THR A 873 -37.59 59.11 10.33
C THR A 873 -38.16 60.49 10.01
N GLY A 874 -39.47 60.65 10.18
CA GLY A 874 -40.19 61.83 9.68
C GLY A 874 -40.02 61.96 8.16
N ALA A 875 -39.79 63.19 7.70
CA ALA A 875 -39.43 63.50 6.30
C ALA A 875 -37.90 63.60 6.10
N GLY A 876 -37.14 62.73 6.75
CA GLY A 876 -35.68 62.70 6.67
C GLY A 876 -35.19 61.70 5.62
N THR A 877 -34.55 62.19 4.54
CA THR A 877 -34.12 61.36 3.40
C THR A 877 -32.95 60.42 3.72
N ILE A 878 -32.21 60.66 4.82
CA ILE A 878 -31.06 59.85 5.23
C ILE A 878 -31.42 58.95 6.41
N ALA A 879 -31.17 57.64 6.27
CA ALA A 879 -31.24 56.66 7.34
C ALA A 879 -29.84 56.05 7.60
N THR A 880 -29.45 55.93 8.86
CA THR A 880 -28.12 55.41 9.24
C THR A 880 -28.23 54.05 9.91
N SER A 881 -27.64 53.03 9.29
CA SER A 881 -27.43 51.72 9.90
C SER A 881 -26.20 51.78 10.80
N THR A 882 -26.35 51.39 12.07
CA THR A 882 -25.22 50.98 12.91
C THR A 882 -25.12 49.47 12.82
N LEU A 883 -23.93 48.95 12.53
CA LEU A 883 -23.75 47.51 12.29
C LEU A 883 -23.71 46.74 13.63
N ASN A 884 -24.42 45.60 13.66
CA ASN A 884 -24.50 44.67 14.79
C ASN A 884 -23.11 44.17 15.24
N THR A 885 -22.19 44.06 14.28
CA THR A 885 -20.77 43.75 14.46
C THR A 885 -19.98 44.56 13.43
N SER A 886 -18.81 45.09 13.79
CA SER A 886 -17.97 45.83 12.85
C SER A 886 -17.54 44.96 11.66
N LEU A 887 -17.76 45.45 10.43
CA LEU A 887 -17.32 44.78 9.21
C LEU A 887 -15.85 45.12 8.92
N LEU A 888 -14.97 44.11 8.92
CA LEU A 888 -13.58 44.30 8.52
C LEU A 888 -13.49 44.57 7.01
N LEU A 889 -12.91 45.72 6.67
CA LEU A 889 -12.45 46.12 5.34
C LEU A 889 -10.93 45.92 5.28
N PRO A 890 -10.41 44.86 4.64
CA PRO A 890 -8.96 44.66 4.55
C PRO A 890 -8.30 45.75 3.70
N LYS A 891 -7.06 46.12 4.05
CA LYS A 891 -6.25 47.05 3.26
C LYS A 891 -6.21 46.62 1.80
N ASP A 892 -6.55 47.53 0.91
CA ASP A 892 -6.49 47.38 -0.55
C ASP A 892 -7.34 46.24 -1.14
N ILE A 893 -8.39 45.81 -0.44
CA ILE A 893 -9.39 44.84 -0.93
C ILE A 893 -10.78 45.49 -0.98
N ASP A 894 -11.53 45.18 -2.05
CA ASP A 894 -12.91 45.61 -2.24
C ASP A 894 -13.87 44.67 -1.50
N VAL A 895 -14.79 45.23 -0.70
CA VAL A 895 -15.80 44.49 0.09
C VAL A 895 -17.20 44.95 -0.31
N LEU A 896 -18.10 43.99 -0.58
CA LEU A 896 -19.47 44.26 -1.02
C LEU A 896 -20.50 44.11 0.11
N VAL A 897 -21.46 45.03 0.13
CA VAL A 897 -22.61 45.06 1.03
C VAL A 897 -23.89 45.23 0.21
N THR A 898 -24.76 44.23 0.23
CA THR A 898 -26.05 44.25 -0.47
C THR A 898 -27.09 44.99 0.37
N VAL A 899 -27.75 45.99 -0.20
CA VAL A 899 -28.85 46.72 0.43
C VAL A 899 -30.19 46.16 -0.05
N LYS A 900 -31.05 45.81 0.89
CA LYS A 900 -32.44 45.40 0.66
C LYS A 900 -33.41 46.35 1.34
N ALA A 901 -34.59 46.52 0.75
CA ALA A 901 -35.68 47.34 1.25
C ALA A 901 -36.97 46.53 1.38
N ASP A 902 -37.76 46.84 2.40
CA ASP A 902 -39.21 46.62 2.39
C ASP A 902 -39.89 47.89 1.87
N PHE A 903 -40.98 47.76 1.12
CA PHE A 903 -41.78 48.87 0.61
C PHE A 903 -43.19 48.87 1.22
N GLN A 904 -43.75 50.07 1.44
CA GLN A 904 -45.08 50.23 1.98
C GLN A 904 -46.17 49.80 0.98
N ASP A 905 -47.33 49.40 1.50
CA ASP A 905 -48.52 49.17 0.69
C ASP A 905 -49.03 50.48 0.04
N ILE A 906 -49.57 50.36 -1.17
CA ILE A 906 -50.16 51.47 -1.94
C ILE A 906 -51.68 51.34 -1.88
N GLY A 907 -52.38 52.40 -1.52
CA GLY A 907 -53.85 52.35 -1.37
C GLY A 907 -54.44 53.57 -0.66
N THR A 908 -55.76 53.60 -0.56
CA THR A 908 -56.50 54.71 0.06
C THR A 908 -56.15 54.89 1.53
N GLY A 909 -55.30 55.89 1.84
CA GLY A 909 -54.83 56.18 3.19
C GLY A 909 -53.62 55.35 3.64
N LEU A 910 -52.96 54.64 2.72
CA LEU A 910 -51.68 53.94 2.97
C LEU A 910 -50.49 54.85 2.63
N ALA A 911 -49.29 54.46 3.05
CA ALA A 911 -48.09 55.29 2.95
C ALA A 911 -47.38 55.22 1.59
N GLY A 912 -47.55 54.15 0.83
CA GLY A 912 -46.96 54.01 -0.50
C GLY A 912 -47.67 54.88 -1.55
N VAL A 913 -46.89 55.56 -2.38
CA VAL A 913 -47.35 56.42 -3.48
C VAL A 913 -47.14 55.71 -4.82
N ASN A 914 -48.23 55.61 -5.59
CA ASN A 914 -48.17 54.99 -6.91
C ASN A 914 -47.36 55.83 -7.92
N GLY A 915 -46.39 55.19 -8.57
CA GLY A 915 -45.53 55.80 -9.58
C GLY A 915 -44.24 56.40 -9.04
N ASP A 916 -44.00 56.48 -7.73
CA ASP A 916 -42.76 57.03 -7.17
C ASP A 916 -41.54 56.17 -7.55
N LEU A 917 -40.46 56.84 -7.99
CA LEU A 917 -39.14 56.21 -8.15
C LEU A 917 -38.37 56.34 -6.84
N VAL A 918 -37.93 55.23 -6.27
CA VAL A 918 -37.05 55.19 -5.09
C VAL A 918 -35.63 54.82 -5.52
N LYS A 919 -34.64 55.61 -5.10
CA LYS A 919 -33.20 55.32 -5.22
C LYS A 919 -32.60 55.34 -3.83
N ILE A 920 -31.77 54.35 -3.51
CA ILE A 920 -31.06 54.25 -2.23
C ILE A 920 -29.57 54.27 -2.53
N ASP A 921 -28.92 55.41 -2.29
CA ASP A 921 -27.48 55.60 -2.51
C ASP A 921 -26.72 55.67 -1.17
N PRO A 922 -25.45 55.21 -1.12
CA PRO A 922 -24.65 55.26 0.11
C PRO A 922 -24.18 56.69 0.43
N VAL A 923 -24.21 57.03 1.72
CA VAL A 923 -23.74 58.32 2.29
C VAL A 923 -23.15 58.09 3.70
N ASN A 924 -22.39 59.04 4.25
CA ASN A 924 -22.03 59.12 5.68
C ASN A 924 -21.59 57.79 6.33
N ALA A 925 -20.61 57.11 5.73
CA ALA A 925 -20.05 55.87 6.28
C ALA A 925 -18.97 56.17 7.34
N GLU A 926 -18.84 55.32 8.36
CA GLU A 926 -17.89 55.48 9.46
C GLU A 926 -17.27 54.15 9.90
N GLY A 927 -15.97 54.16 10.19
CA GLY A 927 -15.24 53.03 10.77
C GLY A 927 -14.02 53.47 11.58
N SER A 928 -13.29 52.53 12.17
CA SER A 928 -12.00 52.79 12.83
C SER A 928 -10.85 52.10 12.10
N GLY A 929 -9.71 52.80 11.96
CA GLY A 929 -8.48 52.20 11.47
C GLY A 929 -8.01 51.07 12.38
N VAL A 930 -7.65 49.92 11.82
CA VAL A 930 -7.25 48.72 12.57
C VAL A 930 -5.86 48.86 13.19
N LEU A 931 -4.99 49.69 12.61
CA LEU A 931 -3.63 49.95 13.11
C LEU A 931 -3.52 51.31 13.78
N SER A 932 -4.22 52.34 13.27
CA SER A 932 -4.18 53.68 13.86
C SER A 932 -5.16 53.87 15.03
N GLY A 933 -6.22 53.07 15.10
CA GLY A 933 -7.34 53.27 16.02
C GLY A 933 -8.21 54.50 15.72
N GLY A 934 -7.84 55.32 14.73
CA GLY A 934 -8.50 56.59 14.42
C GLY A 934 -9.86 56.39 13.75
N THR A 935 -10.81 57.28 14.04
CA THR A 935 -12.11 57.31 13.34
C THR A 935 -11.92 57.82 11.92
N LEU A 936 -12.41 57.06 10.94
CA LEU A 936 -12.39 57.37 9.52
C LEU A 936 -13.84 57.50 9.03
N GLN A 937 -14.10 58.51 8.18
CA GLN A 937 -15.44 58.84 7.70
C GLN A 937 -15.45 59.18 6.20
N VAL A 938 -16.57 58.87 5.53
CA VAL A 938 -16.85 59.26 4.15
C VAL A 938 -18.20 59.97 4.10
N GLY A 939 -18.16 61.31 4.05
CA GLY A 939 -19.33 62.19 4.21
C GLY A 939 -20.04 62.62 2.92
N GLY A 940 -19.79 61.95 1.79
CA GLY A 940 -20.42 62.27 0.49
C GLY A 940 -21.42 61.20 0.06
N ILE A 941 -22.47 61.61 -0.67
CA ILE A 941 -23.38 60.69 -1.36
C ILE A 941 -22.66 60.16 -2.61
N THR A 942 -22.58 58.85 -2.80
CA THR A 942 -22.04 58.27 -4.05
C THR A 942 -23.18 57.81 -4.96
N ALA A 943 -23.87 58.77 -5.58
CA ALA A 943 -25.09 58.54 -6.35
C ALA A 943 -24.86 57.75 -7.65
N ALA A 944 -25.38 56.52 -7.71
CA ALA A 944 -25.32 55.67 -8.91
C ALA A 944 -26.37 54.52 -8.95
N ALA A 945 -27.22 54.36 -7.93
CA ALA A 945 -28.29 53.37 -7.94
C ALA A 945 -29.29 53.66 -9.08
N ALA A 946 -29.69 52.63 -9.84
CA ALA A 946 -30.71 52.80 -10.88
C ALA A 946 -32.07 53.18 -10.27
N GLY A 947 -32.39 52.56 -9.13
CA GLY A 947 -33.65 52.72 -8.41
C GLY A 947 -34.76 51.78 -8.89
N VAL A 948 -35.82 51.68 -8.10
CA VAL A 948 -37.04 50.91 -8.44
C VAL A 948 -38.24 51.84 -8.46
N ARG A 949 -39.14 51.68 -9.42
CA ARG A 949 -40.40 52.46 -9.47
C ARG A 949 -41.54 51.63 -8.90
N LEU A 950 -42.23 52.20 -7.93
CA LEU A 950 -43.29 51.54 -7.19
C LEU A 950 -44.63 51.71 -7.89
N PHE A 951 -45.39 50.62 -7.95
CA PHE A 951 -46.79 50.61 -8.37
C PHE A 951 -47.57 49.66 -7.47
N ASN A 952 -48.88 49.82 -7.32
CA ASN A 952 -49.70 48.89 -6.51
C ASN A 952 -49.58 47.43 -7.03
N THR A 953 -49.57 47.28 -8.35
CA THR A 953 -49.25 46.05 -9.09
C THR A 953 -48.62 46.46 -10.41
N PHE A 954 -48.02 45.53 -11.15
CA PHE A 954 -47.45 45.81 -12.47
C PHE A 954 -47.62 44.62 -13.44
N PRO A 955 -47.71 44.86 -14.75
CA PRO A 955 -47.70 43.80 -15.75
C PRO A 955 -46.30 43.26 -16.00
N VAL A 956 -46.24 41.98 -16.38
CA VAL A 956 -45.13 41.32 -17.07
C VAL A 956 -45.63 40.96 -18.46
N ILE A 957 -44.92 41.38 -19.51
CA ILE A 957 -45.33 41.12 -20.91
C ILE A 957 -44.31 40.20 -21.58
N ALA A 958 -44.79 39.21 -22.32
CA ALA A 958 -43.93 38.31 -23.10
C ALA A 958 -44.58 37.93 -24.43
N ILE A 959 -43.77 37.74 -25.47
CA ILE A 959 -44.18 37.08 -26.72
C ILE A 959 -44.51 35.59 -26.44
N ASP A 960 -45.55 35.05 -27.08
CA ASP A 960 -45.90 33.62 -26.94
C ASP A 960 -45.44 32.82 -28.17
N ASN A 961 -44.27 32.18 -27.99
CA ASN A 961 -43.62 31.31 -28.97
C ASN A 961 -43.80 29.81 -28.61
N SER A 962 -44.84 29.43 -27.86
CA SER A 962 -45.10 28.03 -27.50
C SER A 962 -45.46 27.17 -28.73
N SER A 963 -45.43 25.84 -28.60
CA SER A 963 -45.88 24.91 -29.65
C SER A 963 -47.39 24.97 -29.91
N THR A 964 -48.17 25.48 -28.95
CA THR A 964 -49.57 25.89 -29.09
C THR A 964 -49.73 27.33 -29.62
N GLY A 965 -48.61 28.06 -29.77
CA GLY A 965 -48.48 29.38 -30.37
C GLY A 965 -48.81 29.40 -31.86
N ILE A 966 -48.41 30.46 -32.57
CA ILE A 966 -48.90 30.69 -33.94
C ILE A 966 -48.53 29.50 -34.87
N PRO A 967 -49.51 28.79 -35.46
CA PRO A 967 -49.24 27.58 -36.25
C PRO A 967 -48.31 27.84 -37.44
N THR A 968 -47.12 27.23 -37.41
CA THR A 968 -46.09 27.40 -38.45
C THR A 968 -46.51 26.83 -39.81
N ALA A 969 -47.31 25.76 -39.82
CA ALA A 969 -47.66 24.99 -41.02
C ALA A 969 -48.47 25.74 -42.09
N ALA A 970 -49.13 26.85 -41.74
CA ALA A 970 -49.88 27.69 -42.68
C ALA A 970 -49.10 28.94 -43.14
N GLY A 971 -47.92 29.21 -42.56
CA GLY A 971 -47.28 30.51 -42.66
C GLY A 971 -48.20 31.64 -42.21
N VAL A 972 -47.91 32.87 -42.66
CA VAL A 972 -48.75 34.07 -42.43
C VAL A 972 -50.17 33.95 -43.00
N ALA A 973 -50.45 33.00 -43.89
CA ALA A 973 -51.73 32.85 -44.59
C ALA A 973 -52.94 32.57 -43.68
N ASP A 974 -52.71 32.12 -42.44
CA ASP A 974 -53.77 31.95 -41.43
C ASP A 974 -54.25 33.27 -40.78
N GLY A 975 -53.68 34.41 -41.19
CA GLY A 975 -54.06 35.73 -40.72
C GLY A 975 -53.57 36.08 -39.31
N ARG A 976 -52.75 35.24 -38.68
CA ARG A 976 -52.19 35.50 -37.34
C ARG A 976 -50.88 36.27 -37.45
N LEU A 977 -50.85 37.48 -36.91
CA LEU A 977 -49.78 38.46 -37.08
C LEU A 977 -48.82 38.50 -35.89
N MET A 978 -49.36 38.40 -34.67
CA MET A 978 -48.58 38.36 -33.43
C MET A 978 -49.36 37.66 -32.31
N ARG A 979 -48.65 36.95 -31.43
CA ARG A 979 -49.14 36.41 -30.16
C ARG A 979 -48.24 36.84 -29.03
N PHE A 980 -48.85 37.40 -28.00
CA PHE A 980 -48.19 37.76 -26.75
C PHE A 980 -49.11 37.46 -25.58
N LYS A 981 -48.61 37.65 -24.37
CA LYS A 981 -49.34 37.49 -23.13
C LYS A 981 -48.94 38.58 -22.14
N VAL A 982 -49.89 38.98 -21.31
CA VAL A 982 -49.68 39.90 -20.19
C VAL A 982 -50.09 39.18 -18.92
N THR A 983 -49.19 39.14 -17.94
CA THR A 983 -49.42 38.58 -16.62
C THR A 983 -49.43 39.72 -15.62
N ALA A 984 -50.45 39.81 -14.76
CA ALA A 984 -50.42 40.75 -13.64
C ALA A 984 -49.59 40.15 -12.51
N ASP A 985 -48.84 40.99 -11.80
CA ASP A 985 -48.23 40.61 -10.54
C ASP A 985 -49.30 40.18 -9.50
N SER A 986 -48.91 39.41 -8.48
CA SER A 986 -49.83 38.87 -7.48
C SER A 986 -50.42 39.90 -6.52
N HIS A 987 -49.86 41.11 -6.40
CA HIS A 987 -50.36 42.12 -5.47
C HIS A 987 -51.67 42.81 -5.93
N GLY A 988 -52.04 42.72 -7.21
CA GLY A 988 -53.32 43.29 -7.68
C GLY A 988 -53.61 43.12 -9.18
N ASP A 989 -54.85 43.40 -9.56
CA ASP A 989 -55.32 43.42 -10.95
C ASP A 989 -54.66 44.55 -11.75
N VAL A 990 -54.24 44.29 -12.99
CA VAL A 990 -53.73 45.31 -13.92
C VAL A 990 -54.80 45.69 -14.94
N GLY A 991 -55.07 46.98 -15.10
CA GLY A 991 -55.91 47.52 -16.19
C GLY A 991 -55.07 47.92 -17.40
N ILE A 992 -55.53 47.66 -18.62
CA ILE A 992 -54.86 48.08 -19.86
C ILE A 992 -55.80 48.92 -20.73
N TYR A 993 -55.29 50.05 -21.25
CA TYR A 993 -56.02 50.97 -22.12
C TYR A 993 -55.53 50.95 -23.57
N ARG A 994 -54.21 50.98 -23.80
CA ARG A 994 -53.64 51.12 -25.16
C ARG A 994 -52.56 50.07 -25.43
N PHE A 995 -52.62 49.51 -26.63
CA PHE A 995 -51.54 48.77 -27.28
C PHE A 995 -51.18 49.47 -28.59
N GLU A 996 -49.91 49.45 -28.97
CA GLU A 996 -49.45 50.02 -30.23
C GLU A 996 -48.50 49.07 -30.95
N PHE A 997 -48.68 48.98 -32.27
CA PHE A 997 -47.93 48.08 -33.13
C PHE A 997 -47.41 48.80 -34.38
N THR A 998 -46.35 48.28 -34.98
CA THR A 998 -45.97 48.58 -36.36
C THR A 998 -45.86 47.30 -37.17
N LEU A 999 -46.43 47.29 -38.37
CA LEU A 999 -46.29 46.21 -39.35
C LEU A 999 -45.38 46.66 -40.49
N ALA A 1000 -44.41 45.83 -40.86
CA ALA A 1000 -43.65 45.95 -42.10
C ALA A 1000 -43.88 44.71 -42.97
N THR A 1001 -44.10 44.87 -44.28
CA THR A 1001 -44.35 43.74 -45.21
C THR A 1001 -43.45 43.79 -46.44
N THR A 1002 -43.32 42.65 -47.12
CA THR A 1002 -42.62 42.55 -48.40
C THR A 1002 -43.59 42.64 -49.58
N THR A 1003 -44.05 41.51 -50.11
CA THR A 1003 -44.92 41.43 -51.30
C THR A 1003 -46.41 41.26 -50.97
N LEU A 1004 -46.74 40.78 -49.77
CA LEU A 1004 -48.12 40.66 -49.30
C LEU A 1004 -48.69 42.01 -48.81
N SER A 1005 -49.99 42.01 -48.55
CA SER A 1005 -50.76 43.11 -47.96
C SER A 1005 -51.62 42.58 -46.80
N VAL A 1006 -51.81 43.39 -45.76
CA VAL A 1006 -52.60 43.06 -44.57
C VAL A 1006 -53.78 44.04 -44.44
N SER A 1007 -54.94 43.54 -44.04
CA SER A 1007 -56.17 44.32 -43.88
C SER A 1007 -57.01 43.82 -42.71
N ASN A 1008 -58.09 44.52 -42.35
CA ASN A 1008 -59.05 44.10 -41.30
C ASN A 1008 -58.36 43.72 -39.97
N ILE A 1009 -57.43 44.54 -39.50
CA ILE A 1009 -56.57 44.20 -38.37
C ILE A 1009 -57.33 44.35 -37.05
N GLY A 1010 -57.19 43.40 -36.13
CA GLY A 1010 -57.83 43.43 -34.81
C GLY A 1010 -57.06 42.64 -33.76
N LEU A 1011 -57.11 43.13 -32.51
CA LEU A 1011 -56.54 42.45 -31.35
C LEU A 1011 -57.62 41.69 -30.58
N PHE A 1012 -57.40 40.40 -30.36
CA PHE A 1012 -58.32 39.49 -29.66
C PHE A 1012 -57.67 38.99 -28.38
N GLY A 1013 -58.43 38.98 -27.28
CA GLY A 1013 -57.94 38.58 -25.96
C GLY A 1013 -58.61 37.32 -25.42
N TYR A 1014 -57.82 36.48 -24.75
CA TYR A 1014 -58.16 35.13 -24.32
C TYR A 1014 -57.75 34.86 -22.87
N THR A 1015 -58.50 33.98 -22.20
CA THR A 1015 -58.21 33.54 -20.81
C THR A 1015 -57.31 32.31 -20.75
N ASP A 1016 -57.02 31.65 -21.88
CA ASP A 1016 -56.25 30.41 -21.99
C ASP A 1016 -55.10 30.51 -23.01
N SER A 1017 -54.03 29.73 -22.80
CA SER A 1017 -52.89 29.65 -23.71
C SER A 1017 -53.18 28.94 -25.04
N GLY A 1018 -54.35 28.32 -25.19
CA GLY A 1018 -54.82 27.76 -26.45
C GLY A 1018 -55.45 28.79 -27.39
N TYR A 1019 -55.70 30.02 -26.90
CA TYR A 1019 -56.42 31.08 -27.63
C TYR A 1019 -57.84 30.63 -28.06
N THR A 1020 -58.53 29.91 -27.17
CA THR A 1020 -59.83 29.28 -27.43
C THR A 1020 -61.00 29.99 -26.73
N THR A 1021 -60.78 30.43 -25.49
CA THR A 1021 -61.78 31.02 -24.60
C THR A 1021 -61.59 32.54 -24.59
N ALA A 1022 -62.40 33.23 -25.40
CA ALA A 1022 -62.42 34.68 -25.48
C ALA A 1022 -62.70 35.32 -24.11
N MET A 1023 -62.03 36.43 -23.79
CA MET A 1023 -62.32 37.19 -22.56
C MET A 1023 -63.74 37.76 -22.60
N SER A 1024 -64.48 37.56 -21.51
CA SER A 1024 -65.82 38.10 -21.32
C SER A 1024 -65.79 39.47 -20.66
N GLY A 1025 -66.50 40.44 -21.25
CA GLY A 1025 -66.68 41.79 -20.72
C GLY A 1025 -66.76 42.87 -21.80
N SER A 1026 -67.34 44.02 -21.45
CA SER A 1026 -67.51 45.17 -22.37
C SER A 1026 -66.23 45.99 -22.48
N PHE A 1027 -65.20 45.40 -23.10
CA PHE A 1027 -63.93 46.05 -23.43
C PHE A 1027 -63.91 46.50 -24.90
N GLY A 1028 -64.46 45.66 -25.79
CA GLY A 1028 -64.74 45.95 -27.19
C GLY A 1028 -65.93 45.11 -27.69
N ALA A 1029 -65.91 44.66 -28.94
CA ALA A 1029 -67.02 43.88 -29.52
C ALA A 1029 -67.22 42.53 -28.82
N GLY A 1030 -68.46 42.02 -28.82
CA GLY A 1030 -68.89 40.78 -28.13
C GLY A 1030 -68.28 39.45 -28.61
N SER A 1031 -67.19 39.52 -29.38
CA SER A 1031 -66.38 38.41 -29.91
C SER A 1031 -65.05 38.21 -29.15
N GLY A 1032 -64.76 39.02 -28.12
CA GLY A 1032 -63.46 39.04 -27.43
C GLY A 1032 -62.41 39.95 -28.09
N GLN A 1033 -62.84 40.81 -29.01
CA GLN A 1033 -62.00 41.84 -29.63
C GLN A 1033 -61.85 43.04 -28.69
N VAL A 1034 -60.63 43.56 -28.55
CA VAL A 1034 -60.29 44.64 -27.59
C VAL A 1034 -60.81 46.01 -28.03
N ASP A 1035 -61.01 46.22 -29.33
CA ASP A 1035 -61.41 47.48 -29.96
C ASP A 1035 -62.57 47.24 -30.93
N THR A 1036 -63.43 48.24 -31.12
CA THR A 1036 -64.63 48.21 -31.96
C THR A 1036 -64.51 48.96 -33.29
N TYR A 1037 -63.44 49.77 -33.50
CA TYR A 1037 -63.52 50.93 -34.41
C TYR A 1037 -62.57 50.94 -35.63
N LEU A 1038 -61.85 49.86 -35.93
CA LEU A 1038 -60.67 49.94 -36.82
C LEU A 1038 -61.01 50.00 -38.34
N ALA A 1039 -60.78 51.18 -38.94
CA ALA A 1039 -61.46 51.67 -40.16
C ALA A 1039 -60.54 52.01 -41.37
N THR A 1040 -61.11 52.28 -42.55
CA THR A 1040 -60.39 52.56 -43.82
C THR A 1040 -59.84 53.98 -43.90
N THR A 1041 -58.78 54.15 -44.70
CA THR A 1041 -58.45 55.31 -45.58
C THR A 1041 -58.52 56.74 -44.99
N THR A 1042 -57.48 57.57 -45.12
CA THR A 1042 -56.25 57.41 -45.92
C THR A 1042 -55.11 58.29 -45.40
N SER A 1043 -53.88 57.89 -45.75
CA SER A 1043 -52.64 58.63 -45.49
C SER A 1043 -52.25 58.69 -44.01
N SER A 1044 -51.51 57.66 -43.58
CA SER A 1044 -51.15 57.32 -42.20
C SER A 1044 -52.31 56.76 -41.37
N CYS A 1045 -52.12 55.60 -40.73
CA CYS A 1045 -53.12 54.96 -39.87
C CYS A 1045 -53.02 55.49 -38.42
N VAL A 1046 -53.09 56.81 -38.29
CA VAL A 1046 -52.97 57.52 -37.01
C VAL A 1046 -54.36 57.93 -36.55
N ILE A 1047 -54.96 57.14 -35.64
CA ILE A 1047 -56.23 57.51 -34.99
C ILE A 1047 -55.94 58.51 -33.86
N THR A 1048 -55.65 59.76 -34.25
CA THR A 1048 -55.55 60.91 -33.36
C THR A 1048 -56.92 61.52 -33.08
N THR A 1049 -57.25 61.57 -31.79
CA THR A 1049 -58.49 62.12 -31.23
C THR A 1049 -59.77 61.31 -31.50
N HIS A 1050 -60.89 61.80 -30.97
CA HIS A 1050 -62.06 61.02 -30.60
C HIS A 1050 -63.25 61.45 -31.49
N ASP A 1051 -63.59 60.63 -32.48
CA ASP A 1051 -64.73 60.85 -33.37
C ASP A 1051 -65.64 59.61 -33.40
N THR A 1052 -66.94 59.82 -33.61
CA THR A 1052 -68.02 58.87 -33.28
C THR A 1052 -68.79 58.38 -34.51
N ALA A 1053 -68.20 58.48 -35.70
CA ALA A 1053 -68.79 58.02 -36.97
C ALA A 1053 -68.29 56.63 -37.39
N ALA A 1054 -69.14 55.61 -37.30
CA ALA A 1054 -68.81 54.23 -37.70
C ALA A 1054 -69.00 53.95 -39.20
N GLY A 1055 -68.24 52.99 -39.76
CA GLY A 1055 -68.57 52.39 -41.06
C GLY A 1055 -67.40 51.97 -41.98
N SER A 1056 -66.12 52.13 -41.57
CA SER A 1056 -64.90 51.80 -42.32
C SER A 1056 -64.34 50.35 -42.17
N SER A 1057 -63.18 50.02 -42.78
CA SER A 1057 -62.31 48.81 -42.59
C SER A 1057 -60.88 48.97 -43.20
N CYS A 1058 -59.78 48.76 -42.45
CA CYS A 1058 -58.40 49.19 -42.85
C CYS A 1058 -57.63 48.27 -43.84
N THR A 1059 -56.75 48.84 -44.68
CA THR A 1059 -55.84 48.16 -45.65
C THR A 1059 -54.41 48.75 -45.67
N GLN A 1060 -53.40 47.89 -45.64
CA GLN A 1060 -51.98 48.23 -45.88
C GLN A 1060 -51.61 48.00 -47.36
N ALA A 1061 -50.87 48.96 -47.95
CA ALA A 1061 -50.25 48.79 -49.27
C ALA A 1061 -48.91 48.03 -49.19
N THR A 1062 -48.62 47.24 -50.22
CA THR A 1062 -47.40 46.42 -50.36
C THR A 1062 -46.12 47.24 -50.11
N ALA A 1063 -45.16 46.65 -49.39
CA ALA A 1063 -43.88 47.26 -49.00
C ALA A 1063 -43.96 48.51 -48.09
N GLY A 1064 -45.11 48.78 -47.46
CA GLY A 1064 -45.29 49.88 -46.51
C GLY A 1064 -45.02 49.51 -45.05
N LEU A 1065 -44.50 50.48 -44.28
CA LEU A 1065 -44.63 50.49 -42.81
C LEU A 1065 -46.02 50.99 -42.43
N THR A 1066 -46.62 50.44 -41.38
CA THR A 1066 -47.94 50.87 -40.88
C THR A 1066 -47.97 50.83 -39.36
N GLU A 1067 -48.15 52.00 -38.74
CA GLU A 1067 -48.46 52.17 -37.32
C GLU A 1067 -49.91 51.75 -37.04
N LEU A 1068 -50.19 51.24 -35.85
CA LEU A 1068 -51.48 50.68 -35.48
C LEU A 1068 -51.73 50.87 -33.97
N VAL A 1069 -52.56 51.85 -33.63
CA VAL A 1069 -52.99 52.13 -32.26
C VAL A 1069 -54.31 51.41 -31.98
N ILE A 1070 -54.35 50.59 -30.92
CA ILE A 1070 -55.54 49.84 -30.49
C ILE A 1070 -55.88 50.24 -29.06
N LYS A 1071 -57.14 50.60 -28.81
CA LYS A 1071 -57.61 51.12 -27.51
C LYS A 1071 -58.81 50.34 -26.99
N ALA A 1072 -58.85 50.13 -25.68
CA ALA A 1072 -60.03 49.59 -25.01
C ALA A 1072 -61.16 50.64 -25.04
N ALA A 1073 -62.34 50.27 -25.56
CA ALA A 1073 -63.35 51.23 -26.00
C ALA A 1073 -64.26 51.75 -24.87
N THR A 1074 -64.63 50.87 -23.92
CA THR A 1074 -65.64 51.20 -22.89
C THR A 1074 -65.12 51.01 -21.46
N ASN A 1075 -64.29 50.00 -21.21
CA ASN A 1075 -63.69 49.70 -19.91
C ASN A 1075 -62.23 49.23 -20.11
N PRO A 1076 -61.35 49.36 -19.11
CA PRO A 1076 -60.01 48.76 -19.13
C PRO A 1076 -60.03 47.26 -19.40
N VAL A 1077 -59.13 46.75 -20.24
CA VAL A 1077 -58.88 45.30 -20.30
C VAL A 1077 -58.22 44.87 -18.99
N THR A 1078 -58.92 44.07 -18.19
CA THR A 1078 -58.43 43.62 -16.88
C THR A 1078 -57.66 42.31 -16.97
N VAL A 1079 -56.44 42.32 -16.43
CA VAL A 1079 -55.61 41.13 -16.16
C VAL A 1079 -55.65 40.90 -14.64
N PRO A 1080 -56.41 39.90 -14.14
CA PRO A 1080 -56.54 39.70 -12.69
C PRO A 1080 -55.22 39.31 -12.01
N ALA A 1081 -55.08 39.69 -10.74
CA ALA A 1081 -53.87 39.50 -9.92
C ALA A 1081 -53.26 38.10 -10.03
N GLY A 1082 -51.97 38.02 -10.34
CA GLY A 1082 -51.24 36.76 -10.51
C GLY A 1082 -51.67 35.89 -11.70
N THR A 1083 -52.60 36.34 -12.55
CA THR A 1083 -53.10 35.59 -13.72
C THR A 1083 -52.55 36.14 -15.04
N THR A 1084 -52.61 35.31 -16.08
CA THR A 1084 -52.20 35.67 -17.44
C THR A 1084 -53.42 35.86 -18.35
N ARG A 1085 -53.40 36.91 -19.18
CA ARG A 1085 -54.25 37.07 -20.37
C ARG A 1085 -53.41 36.92 -21.64
N TYR A 1086 -53.98 36.28 -22.64
CA TYR A 1086 -53.31 35.93 -23.89
C TYR A 1086 -53.91 36.76 -25.03
N PHE A 1087 -53.06 37.34 -25.89
CA PHE A 1087 -53.47 38.31 -26.90
C PHE A 1087 -52.97 37.89 -28.29
N GLU A 1088 -53.87 37.88 -29.28
CA GLU A 1088 -53.57 37.56 -30.68
C GLU A 1088 -53.98 38.71 -31.59
N LEU A 1089 -53.01 39.29 -32.29
CA LEU A 1089 -53.25 40.25 -33.36
C LEU A 1089 -53.51 39.47 -34.65
N ARG A 1090 -54.66 39.74 -35.30
CA ARG A 1090 -55.10 39.11 -36.54
C ARG A 1090 -55.30 40.13 -37.65
N GLY A 1091 -55.24 39.69 -38.91
CA GLY A 1091 -55.65 40.45 -40.08
C GLY A 1091 -55.91 39.55 -41.30
N THR A 1092 -56.64 40.05 -42.29
CA THR A 1092 -56.85 39.39 -43.59
C THR A 1092 -55.64 39.62 -44.50
N ILE A 1093 -55.12 38.55 -45.11
CA ILE A 1093 -53.91 38.58 -45.95
C ILE A 1093 -54.27 38.51 -47.44
N SER A 1094 -53.62 39.32 -48.27
CA SER A 1094 -53.75 39.32 -49.74
C SER A 1094 -52.39 39.48 -50.44
N GLY A 1095 -52.29 39.04 -51.71
CA GLY A 1095 -51.03 39.10 -52.47
C GLY A 1095 -49.98 38.06 -52.03
N ASN A 1096 -50.41 36.94 -51.46
CA ASN A 1096 -49.55 35.99 -50.77
C ASN A 1096 -48.77 35.06 -51.74
N ALA A 1097 -47.44 35.12 -51.72
CA ALA A 1097 -46.53 34.37 -52.60
C ALA A 1097 -45.30 33.88 -51.81
N THR A 1098 -44.64 32.79 -52.24
CA THR A 1098 -43.52 32.20 -51.50
C THR A 1098 -42.39 33.20 -51.27
N GLY A 1099 -41.96 33.36 -50.02
CA GLY A 1099 -41.02 34.39 -49.58
C GLY A 1099 -41.66 35.73 -49.18
N ALA A 1100 -42.98 35.88 -49.31
CA ALA A 1100 -43.70 37.00 -48.72
C ALA A 1100 -43.65 36.94 -47.19
N SER A 1101 -43.62 38.08 -46.52
CA SER A 1101 -43.54 38.14 -45.07
C SER A 1101 -44.15 39.41 -44.46
N VAL A 1102 -44.46 39.31 -43.17
CA VAL A 1102 -44.80 40.40 -42.27
C VAL A 1102 -43.88 40.35 -41.05
N LEU A 1103 -43.35 41.50 -40.66
CA LEU A 1103 -42.73 41.73 -39.36
C LEU A 1103 -43.70 42.58 -38.53
N THR A 1104 -44.33 41.96 -37.54
CA THR A 1104 -45.16 42.65 -36.55
C THR A 1104 -44.27 43.04 -35.38
N LYS A 1105 -44.44 44.27 -34.90
CA LYS A 1105 -43.75 44.80 -33.72
C LYS A 1105 -44.78 45.38 -32.76
N MET A 1106 -44.72 45.07 -31.47
CA MET A 1106 -45.40 45.82 -30.41
C MET A 1106 -44.42 46.88 -29.86
N LEU A 1107 -44.82 48.14 -29.85
CA LEU A 1107 -43.97 49.25 -29.42
C LEU A 1107 -43.98 49.42 -27.89
N SER A 1108 -42.79 49.59 -27.30
CA SER A 1108 -42.57 49.90 -25.89
C SER A 1108 -42.17 51.36 -25.70
N ASP A 1109 -42.18 51.85 -24.46
CA ASP A 1109 -41.97 53.25 -24.11
C ASP A 1109 -40.58 53.54 -23.56
N THR A 1110 -40.04 54.72 -23.87
CA THR A 1110 -38.67 55.13 -23.52
C THR A 1110 -38.57 56.03 -22.29
N ALA A 1111 -39.70 56.45 -21.72
CA ALA A 1111 -39.78 57.25 -20.50
C ALA A 1111 -41.04 56.93 -19.69
N ALA A 1112 -40.94 57.00 -18.36
CA ALA A 1112 -42.09 56.89 -17.45
C ALA A 1112 -42.88 58.21 -17.37
N ALA A 1113 -44.20 58.11 -17.31
CA ALA A 1113 -45.12 59.22 -17.03
C ALA A 1113 -46.41 58.69 -16.40
N THR A 1114 -47.10 59.52 -15.60
CA THR A 1114 -48.40 59.20 -14.97
C THR A 1114 -49.45 60.26 -15.32
N SER A 1115 -50.67 59.85 -15.70
CA SER A 1115 -51.76 60.77 -16.09
C SER A 1115 -53.12 60.04 -16.15
N THR A 1116 -54.11 60.67 -16.78
CA THR A 1116 -55.31 59.99 -17.30
C THR A 1116 -54.99 59.14 -18.52
N ALA A 1117 -55.86 58.18 -18.87
CA ALA A 1117 -55.63 57.25 -19.99
C ALA A 1117 -55.47 57.98 -21.33
N ALA A 1118 -56.31 59.00 -21.57
CA ALA A 1118 -56.24 59.85 -22.76
C ALA A 1118 -55.12 60.90 -22.68
N GLY A 1119 -54.60 61.20 -21.49
CA GLY A 1119 -53.45 62.10 -21.28
C GLY A 1119 -52.09 61.50 -21.63
N LEU A 1120 -52.03 60.19 -21.91
CA LEU A 1120 -50.80 59.48 -22.28
C LEU A 1120 -50.74 59.16 -23.78
N SER A 1121 -50.02 60.01 -24.52
CA SER A 1121 -49.62 59.78 -25.92
C SER A 1121 -48.43 58.81 -26.04
N TYR A 1122 -48.51 57.68 -25.32
CA TYR A 1122 -47.47 56.65 -25.23
C TYR A 1122 -47.94 55.33 -25.86
N ASN A 1123 -47.00 54.44 -26.16
CA ASN A 1123 -47.20 53.23 -26.97
C ASN A 1123 -47.98 52.14 -26.23
N PHE A 1124 -47.68 51.94 -24.95
CA PHE A 1124 -48.42 51.02 -24.08
C PHE A 1124 -48.90 51.74 -22.83
N VAL A 1125 -50.22 51.78 -22.62
CA VAL A 1125 -50.84 52.50 -21.50
C VAL A 1125 -51.63 51.53 -20.63
N TRP A 1126 -51.24 51.43 -19.36
CA TRP A 1126 -51.79 50.53 -18.35
C TRP A 1126 -51.98 51.25 -17.01
N SER A 1127 -52.65 50.61 -16.05
CA SER A 1127 -52.94 51.14 -14.72
C SER A 1127 -52.74 50.08 -13.65
N ALA A 1128 -52.20 50.52 -12.51
CA ALA A 1128 -51.98 49.70 -11.32
C ALA A 1128 -53.22 49.59 -10.40
N ASN A 1129 -54.35 50.24 -10.76
CA ASN A 1129 -55.59 50.23 -9.97
C ASN A 1129 -55.35 50.60 -8.49
N SER A 1130 -54.65 51.71 -8.26
CA SER A 1130 -53.90 52.01 -7.03
C SER A 1130 -54.74 52.36 -5.79
N THR A 1131 -56.06 52.33 -5.92
CA THR A 1131 -57.03 52.62 -4.86
C THR A 1131 -58.32 51.83 -5.09
N THR A 1132 -58.80 51.84 -6.33
CA THR A 1132 -59.88 51.01 -6.89
C THR A 1132 -59.56 50.71 -8.35
N THR A 1133 -60.41 49.93 -9.04
CA THR A 1133 -60.36 49.81 -10.50
C THR A 1133 -60.37 51.20 -11.16
N ALA A 1134 -59.37 51.48 -11.99
CA ALA A 1134 -59.18 52.76 -12.65
C ALA A 1134 -60.24 53.00 -13.73
N THR A 1135 -60.63 54.26 -13.89
CA THR A 1135 -61.43 54.71 -15.04
C THR A 1135 -60.52 55.47 -16.00
N PHE A 1136 -60.92 55.67 -17.26
CA PHE A 1136 -60.08 56.40 -18.21
C PHE A 1136 -59.73 57.84 -17.78
N ASN A 1137 -60.47 58.41 -16.81
CA ASN A 1137 -60.29 59.75 -16.27
C ASN A 1137 -59.57 59.82 -14.90
N SER A 1138 -59.21 58.70 -14.26
CA SER A 1138 -58.38 58.73 -13.04
C SER A 1138 -56.92 58.99 -13.38
N ASN A 1139 -56.19 59.74 -12.54
CA ASN A 1139 -54.74 59.96 -12.69
C ASN A 1139 -53.92 58.74 -12.21
N ASP A 1140 -54.23 57.57 -12.78
CA ASP A 1140 -53.70 56.26 -12.35
C ASP A 1140 -53.18 55.44 -13.54
N TRP A 1141 -53.00 56.07 -14.70
CA TRP A 1141 -52.46 55.44 -15.90
C TRP A 1141 -50.98 55.79 -16.07
N THR A 1142 -50.22 54.83 -16.60
CA THR A 1142 -48.78 54.90 -16.78
C THR A 1142 -48.34 54.17 -18.06
N THR A 1143 -47.09 54.39 -18.44
CA THR A 1143 -46.45 53.95 -19.70
C THR A 1143 -45.85 52.53 -19.63
N GLY A 1144 -45.46 51.95 -20.77
CA GLY A 1144 -44.73 50.67 -20.83
C GLY A 1144 -43.28 50.67 -20.31
N TYR A 1145 -42.77 51.79 -19.81
CA TYR A 1145 -41.35 51.96 -19.48
C TYR A 1145 -40.86 51.02 -18.37
N GLY A 1146 -39.91 50.14 -18.73
CA GLY A 1146 -39.22 49.24 -17.80
C GLY A 1146 -40.05 48.06 -17.31
N ILE A 1147 -41.19 47.76 -17.94
CA ILE A 1147 -41.95 46.53 -17.73
C ILE A 1147 -41.05 45.29 -17.95
N VAL A 1148 -41.14 44.32 -17.05
CA VAL A 1148 -40.41 43.06 -17.16
C VAL A 1148 -40.84 42.30 -18.42
N GLY A 1149 -39.86 41.91 -19.25
CA GLY A 1149 -40.08 41.23 -20.53
C GLY A 1149 -40.44 42.14 -21.70
N PHE A 1150 -40.60 43.46 -21.49
CA PHE A 1150 -40.99 44.43 -22.52
C PHE A 1150 -39.88 45.45 -22.82
N PRO A 1151 -38.82 45.05 -23.54
CA PRO A 1151 -37.67 45.92 -23.79
C PRO A 1151 -38.08 47.19 -24.56
N THR A 1152 -37.36 48.29 -24.35
CA THR A 1152 -37.60 49.57 -25.06
C THR A 1152 -37.48 49.46 -26.59
N SER A 1153 -36.82 48.41 -27.09
CA SER A 1153 -36.82 48.04 -28.51
C SER A 1153 -38.18 47.63 -29.05
N GLY A 1154 -39.15 47.29 -28.19
CA GLY A 1154 -40.40 46.62 -28.52
C GLY A 1154 -40.24 45.09 -28.64
N LEU A 1155 -41.37 44.38 -28.66
CA LEU A 1155 -41.43 42.94 -28.95
C LEU A 1155 -41.66 42.72 -30.46
N LEU A 1156 -41.02 41.71 -31.04
CA LEU A 1156 -41.00 41.46 -32.49
C LEU A 1156 -41.44 40.03 -32.82
N GLN A 1157 -42.33 39.88 -33.80
CA GLN A 1157 -42.72 38.59 -34.37
C GLN A 1157 -42.74 38.66 -35.90
N SER A 1158 -41.91 37.85 -36.54
CA SER A 1158 -41.84 37.73 -38.01
C SER A 1158 -42.57 36.49 -38.48
N ARG A 1159 -43.31 36.59 -39.58
CA ARG A 1159 -43.99 35.46 -40.24
C ARG A 1159 -43.86 35.55 -41.76
N SER A 1160 -43.66 34.41 -42.39
CA SER A 1160 -43.53 34.27 -43.85
C SER A 1160 -44.53 33.27 -44.42
N TYR A 1161 -44.57 33.17 -45.76
CA TYR A 1161 -45.29 32.16 -46.54
C TYR A 1161 -44.32 31.40 -47.46
#